data_AF-A0A1G7XLD5-F1
#
_entry.id   AF-A0A1G7XLD5-F1
#
_cell.length_a   1.000
_cell.length_b   1.000
_cell.length_c   1.000
_cell.angle_alpha   90.00
_cell.angle_beta   90.00
_cell.angle_gamma   90.00
#
_symmetry.space_group_name_H-M   'P 1'
#
loop_
_entity.id
_entity.type
_entity.pdbx_description
1 polymer ?
#
loop_
_entity_poly.entity_id
_entity_poly.type
_entity_poly.pdbx_seq_one_letter_code
_entity_poly.pdbx_strand_id
1 'polypeptide(L)'
;MKLSSIFHLTSSLVALFLLSCTSTPQADLLTLSIDNYKPVDEFVDAYEAISSQPGLQQGRDYDLEKTVRVLNALELAQVRSESFDEFLDYMARQDYTGVAPDVLEAKRKLFPVLEYTYRLREQDEQLSDAWMLMRGAARGGETLVRNTSASTLLRAALGDMFAVLGIVNGEDAERSTNEAFAQYEKDKKLKSQLRDDLQKLRISYRQYLEDYTPIYKKYMQEYDALCIEKDKAYLALYAGRTEEALSHTSSILQKYPDNPEAMLLHAMALIIQSKGFKVQGSRFKVQDSRLMVNDSAISHQPSDLFPDSVIPTPVIPDSALSPQQLSIVNYQLSIASQTLARYAARYPSRTAPALVLEGLLLQKMGDEEGAMSRFHQASVEYPRQAAQLTDMLDSYNRRNYLTRTPEGQYLRRLYASTMEGYGLFSPNLLKAKYYADQGKMEQSREEIYNHFFRRGNQGIYDELLSDMQFCEENLYGAFKGLLLESSYIDVSIEPESEWLFWDSDDVMRVRINNRSDLDLENVRVFLCIHYTDMYKDEYDVIKVPHTANIIAKHTTADLDTVTLRYPGKTYKDITRIRAIAMTDDRICWVDDVNYKQSHALSFLRGGQRDASALQAQAREEYLRTYSLEPQKLRRTLQEGITILPPEEDPTADRSWWDTFLSWFSSPDNDLKLELPRVLAMTDPVFSLHPLDSDEAITPEENYLSGTTIHLRFPYVPAYGDHLPLYIYTESATFLADILYRGKDSQVLSVTIL
;
A
#
# COMPACT_ATOMS: atom_id res chain seq x y z
N MET A 1 -40.60 43.23 -54.22
CA MET A 1 -41.65 43.90 -53.42
C MET A 1 -41.10 44.13 -52.01
N LYS A 2 -40.94 45.41 -51.63
CA LYS A 2 -40.91 46.05 -50.30
C LYS A 2 -40.58 45.12 -49.10
N LEU A 3 -39.46 45.22 -48.38
CA LEU A 3 -38.84 46.39 -47.70
C LEU A 3 -39.86 47.23 -46.91
N SER A 4 -40.23 46.77 -45.71
CA SER A 4 -40.55 47.58 -44.52
C SER A 4 -41.00 46.69 -43.34
N SER A 5 -40.11 46.42 -42.39
CA SER A 5 -40.38 46.11 -40.95
C SER A 5 -39.18 45.46 -40.26
N ILE A 6 -38.00 46.08 -40.44
CA ILE A 6 -36.88 46.01 -39.51
C ILE A 6 -36.86 47.40 -38.88
N PHE A 7 -36.70 47.51 -37.55
CA PHE A 7 -36.92 48.68 -36.68
C PHE A 7 -38.32 48.78 -36.06
N HIS A 8 -38.58 47.97 -35.03
CA HIS A 8 -39.21 48.36 -33.75
C HIS A 8 -39.58 47.09 -32.95
N LEU A 9 -38.58 46.41 -32.38
CA LEU A 9 -38.81 45.36 -31.37
C LEU A 9 -37.57 45.11 -30.49
N THR A 10 -36.78 46.16 -30.24
CA THR A 10 -35.56 46.11 -29.40
C THR A 10 -35.69 46.92 -28.11
N SER A 11 -36.90 47.26 -27.63
CA SER A 11 -37.06 47.98 -26.37
C SER A 11 -38.18 47.49 -25.44
N SER A 12 -38.88 46.38 -25.76
CA SER A 12 -39.96 45.86 -24.90
C SER A 12 -39.75 44.44 -24.36
N LEU A 13 -38.66 43.76 -24.73
CA LEU A 13 -38.25 42.48 -24.11
C LEU A 13 -37.15 42.64 -23.04
N VAL A 14 -36.56 43.83 -22.93
CA VAL A 14 -35.62 44.19 -21.86
C VAL A 14 -36.34 44.73 -20.61
N ALA A 15 -37.63 45.06 -20.70
CA ALA A 15 -38.44 45.52 -19.56
C ALA A 15 -39.24 44.42 -18.84
N LEU A 16 -39.25 43.18 -19.36
CA LEU A 16 -39.91 42.04 -18.68
C LEU A 16 -38.93 41.04 -18.04
N PHE A 17 -37.62 41.20 -18.24
CA PHE A 17 -36.58 40.39 -17.59
C PHE A 17 -35.81 41.14 -16.48
N LEU A 18 -36.21 42.39 -16.18
CA LEU A 18 -35.67 43.22 -15.10
C LEU A 18 -36.67 43.45 -13.95
N LEU A 19 -37.67 42.59 -13.80
CA LEU A 19 -38.67 42.64 -12.71
C LEU A 19 -38.86 41.29 -11.99
N SER A 20 -37.81 40.48 -11.93
CA SER A 20 -37.73 39.33 -11.01
C SER A 20 -36.47 39.35 -10.13
N CYS A 21 -35.94 40.56 -9.88
CA CYS A 21 -35.12 40.87 -8.70
C CYS A 21 -35.98 41.62 -7.69
N THR A 22 -36.96 40.93 -7.13
CA THR A 22 -37.46 41.22 -5.80
C THR A 22 -37.42 39.89 -5.10
N SER A 23 -36.61 39.78 -4.05
CA SER A 23 -36.73 38.70 -3.07
C SER A 23 -38.21 38.52 -2.78
N THR A 24 -38.76 37.37 -3.15
CA THR A 24 -40.12 37.03 -2.77
C THR A 24 -40.12 36.92 -1.25
N PRO A 25 -40.98 37.65 -0.52
CA PRO A 25 -41.03 37.60 0.95
C PRO A 25 -41.35 36.20 1.48
N GLN A 26 -41.77 35.27 0.61
CA GLN A 26 -42.09 33.90 0.93
C GLN A 26 -40.84 32.97 0.99
N ALA A 27 -39.73 33.31 0.34
CA ALA A 27 -38.47 32.56 0.44
C ALA A 27 -37.75 32.84 1.76
N ASP A 28 -37.70 34.11 2.19
CA ASP A 28 -37.08 34.56 3.46
C ASP A 28 -37.81 34.03 4.71
N LEU A 29 -39.09 33.66 4.59
CA LEU A 29 -39.87 33.04 5.68
C LEU A 29 -39.55 31.54 5.88
N LEU A 30 -38.98 30.88 4.85
CA LEU A 30 -38.76 29.42 4.80
C LEU A 30 -37.28 29.01 4.91
N THR A 31 -36.35 29.96 4.96
CA THR A 31 -34.92 29.73 5.18
C THR A 31 -34.48 30.26 6.55
N LEU A 32 -33.33 29.79 7.05
CA LEU A 32 -32.70 30.33 8.25
C LEU A 32 -32.00 31.65 7.91
N SER A 33 -32.09 32.64 8.80
CA SER A 33 -31.38 33.90 8.63
C SER A 33 -29.88 33.67 8.79
N ILE A 34 -29.13 33.93 7.72
CA ILE A 34 -27.67 33.74 7.66
C ILE A 34 -26.95 35.05 8.00
N ASP A 35 -27.59 36.20 7.76
CA ASP A 35 -27.02 37.52 8.00
C ASP A 35 -27.08 37.90 9.48
N ASN A 36 -25.92 38.18 10.08
CA ASN A 36 -25.72 38.51 11.51
C ASN A 36 -25.85 37.35 12.51
N TYR A 37 -25.60 36.11 12.06
CA TYR A 37 -25.53 34.95 12.93
C TYR A 37 -24.52 35.13 14.09
N LYS A 38 -24.92 34.74 15.31
CA LYS A 38 -24.08 34.64 16.50
C LYS A 38 -24.21 33.23 17.06
N PRO A 39 -23.11 32.50 17.28
CA PRO A 39 -23.17 31.13 17.79
C PRO A 39 -23.66 31.10 19.24
N VAL A 40 -24.42 30.05 19.58
CA VAL A 40 -24.67 29.63 20.96
C VAL A 40 -23.41 28.99 21.56
N ASP A 41 -23.35 28.87 22.90
CA ASP A 41 -22.15 28.48 23.66
C ASP A 41 -21.48 27.21 23.10
N GLU A 42 -22.25 26.21 22.68
CA GLU A 42 -21.75 24.94 22.13
C GLU A 42 -21.00 25.10 20.78
N PHE A 43 -21.29 26.16 20.03
CA PHE A 43 -20.74 26.41 18.69
C PHE A 43 -19.63 27.46 18.66
N VAL A 44 -19.40 28.17 19.78
CA VAL A 44 -18.47 29.31 19.84
C VAL A 44 -17.07 28.88 19.38
N ASP A 45 -16.51 27.81 19.94
CA ASP A 45 -15.14 27.38 19.63
C ASP A 45 -14.96 27.05 18.13
N ALA A 46 -15.90 26.30 17.54
CA ALA A 46 -15.87 25.94 16.12
C ALA A 46 -16.07 27.16 15.21
N TYR A 47 -16.97 28.08 15.59
CA TYR A 47 -17.26 29.29 14.83
C TYR A 47 -16.10 30.28 14.86
N GLU A 48 -15.49 30.47 16.04
CA GLU A 48 -14.32 31.33 16.22
C GLU A 48 -13.10 30.79 15.51
N ALA A 49 -12.87 29.47 15.48
CA ALA A 49 -11.76 28.86 14.75
C ALA A 49 -11.74 29.27 13.25
N ILE A 50 -12.92 29.37 12.63
CA ILE A 50 -13.11 29.80 11.24
C ILE A 50 -13.13 31.34 11.12
N SER A 51 -13.75 32.03 12.08
CA SER A 51 -14.02 33.47 11.98
C SER A 51 -12.86 34.37 12.43
N SER A 52 -11.96 33.86 13.27
CA SER A 52 -10.82 34.61 13.83
C SER A 52 -9.59 34.64 12.91
N GLN A 53 -9.67 33.99 11.75
CA GLN A 53 -8.57 33.99 10.78
C GLN A 53 -8.44 35.37 10.14
N PRO A 54 -7.26 36.03 10.20
CA PRO A 54 -7.07 37.31 9.56
C PRO A 54 -7.29 37.14 8.07
N GLY A 55 -8.36 37.78 7.56
CA GLY A 55 -8.66 37.80 6.13
C GLY A 55 -7.44 38.34 5.39
N LEU A 56 -6.75 37.46 4.66
CA LEU A 56 -5.61 37.85 3.85
C LEU A 56 -6.13 38.79 2.75
N GLN A 57 -5.60 40.02 2.76
CA GLN A 57 -6.04 41.09 1.88
C GLN A 57 -5.92 40.65 0.41
N GLN A 58 -6.92 41.04 -0.37
CA GLN A 58 -7.13 40.74 -1.79
C GLN A 58 -5.87 40.38 -2.60
N GLY A 59 -5.87 39.18 -3.19
CA GLY A 59 -4.97 38.79 -4.26
C GLY A 59 -4.02 37.64 -3.89
N ARG A 60 -4.47 36.40 -4.15
CA ARG A 60 -3.64 35.16 -4.20
C ARG A 60 -2.90 34.70 -2.93
N ASP A 61 -3.19 35.21 -1.75
CA ASP A 61 -2.56 34.72 -0.52
C ASP A 61 -3.39 33.59 0.13
N TYR A 62 -3.59 32.47 -0.58
CA TYR A 62 -4.10 31.23 0.00
C TYR A 62 -3.27 30.05 -0.47
N ASP A 63 -3.16 29.03 0.38
CA ASP A 63 -2.55 27.75 0.04
C ASP A 63 -3.63 26.82 -0.50
N LEU A 64 -3.51 26.49 -1.79
CA LEU A 64 -4.47 25.65 -2.50
C LEU A 64 -4.60 24.26 -1.85
N GLU A 65 -3.50 23.64 -1.46
CA GLU A 65 -3.51 22.30 -0.88
C GLU A 65 -4.12 22.31 0.51
N LYS A 66 -3.79 23.32 1.33
CA LYS A 66 -4.49 23.52 2.62
C LYS A 66 -5.98 23.76 2.44
N THR A 67 -6.36 24.55 1.42
CA THR A 67 -7.77 24.82 1.12
C THR A 67 -8.50 23.53 0.77
N VAL A 68 -7.95 22.71 -0.12
CA VAL A 68 -8.51 21.40 -0.50
C VAL A 68 -8.53 20.42 0.67
N ARG A 69 -7.46 20.38 1.48
CA ARG A 69 -7.39 19.57 2.70
C ARG A 69 -8.55 19.91 3.63
N VAL A 70 -8.79 21.19 3.93
CA VAL A 70 -9.89 21.61 4.81
C VAL A 70 -11.26 21.29 4.20
N LEU A 71 -11.45 21.55 2.90
CA LEU A 71 -12.68 21.15 2.21
C LEU A 71 -12.93 19.65 2.40
N ASN A 72 -11.94 18.80 2.11
CA ASN A 72 -12.08 17.36 2.17
C ASN A 72 -12.25 16.82 3.60
N ALA A 73 -11.44 17.31 4.53
CA ALA A 73 -11.42 16.93 5.94
C ALA A 73 -12.77 17.17 6.63
N LEU A 74 -13.37 18.35 6.42
CA LEU A 74 -14.66 18.69 7.01
C LEU A 74 -15.79 17.81 6.48
N GLU A 75 -15.79 17.50 5.17
CA GLU A 75 -16.79 16.59 4.59
C GLU A 75 -16.63 15.17 5.14
N LEU A 76 -15.39 14.67 5.30
CA LEU A 76 -15.13 13.37 5.94
C LEU A 76 -15.59 13.34 7.39
N ALA A 77 -15.28 14.38 8.16
CA ALA A 77 -15.67 14.48 9.55
C ALA A 77 -17.20 14.46 9.69
N GLN A 78 -17.91 15.23 8.86
CA GLN A 78 -19.38 15.23 8.89
C GLN A 78 -19.95 13.83 8.63
N VAL A 79 -19.35 13.07 7.72
CA VAL A 79 -19.77 11.70 7.39
C VAL A 79 -19.43 10.70 8.49
N ARG A 80 -18.27 10.84 9.14
CA ARG A 80 -17.72 9.86 10.10
C ARG A 80 -18.17 10.10 11.55
N SER A 81 -18.35 11.35 11.97
CA SER A 81 -18.69 11.67 13.35
C SER A 81 -20.01 11.05 13.78
N GLU A 82 -20.00 10.32 14.90
CA GLU A 82 -21.18 9.64 15.43
C GLU A 82 -22.17 10.61 16.07
N SER A 83 -21.64 11.73 16.57
CA SER A 83 -22.41 12.79 17.22
C SER A 83 -22.09 14.16 16.64
N PHE A 84 -22.96 15.10 16.96
CA PHE A 84 -22.80 16.50 16.59
C PHE A 84 -21.62 17.15 17.34
N ASP A 85 -21.44 16.79 18.61
CA ASP A 85 -20.42 17.32 19.50
C ASP A 85 -19.01 16.92 19.02
N GLU A 86 -18.86 15.68 18.54
CA GLU A 86 -17.62 15.19 17.92
C GLU A 86 -17.27 15.97 16.64
N PHE A 87 -18.28 16.29 15.82
CA PHE A 87 -18.07 17.06 14.60
C PHE A 87 -17.66 18.51 14.90
N LEU A 88 -18.29 19.14 15.89
CA LEU A 88 -17.92 20.50 16.33
C LEU A 88 -16.50 20.54 16.94
N ASP A 89 -16.15 19.57 17.78
CA ASP A 89 -14.78 19.47 18.33
C ASP A 89 -13.75 19.28 17.20
N TYR A 90 -14.07 18.48 16.17
CA TYR A 90 -13.23 18.36 14.98
C TYR A 90 -13.05 19.70 14.27
N MET A 91 -14.15 20.44 14.03
CA MET A 91 -14.09 21.77 13.40
C MET A 91 -13.26 22.76 14.20
N ALA A 92 -13.44 22.81 15.53
CA ALA A 92 -12.69 23.72 16.41
C ALA A 92 -11.18 23.47 16.39
N ARG A 93 -10.75 22.21 16.20
CA ARG A 93 -9.33 21.81 16.21
C ARG A 93 -8.63 21.94 14.85
N GLN A 94 -9.34 22.28 13.78
CA GLN A 94 -8.72 22.41 12.46
C GLN A 94 -7.83 23.65 12.34
N ASP A 95 -6.68 23.49 11.68
CA ASP A 95 -5.88 24.64 11.23
C ASP A 95 -6.45 25.23 9.94
N TYR A 96 -7.05 26.41 10.06
CA TYR A 96 -7.61 27.20 8.95
C TYR A 96 -6.62 28.24 8.37
N THR A 97 -5.38 28.28 8.87
CA THR A 97 -4.38 29.28 8.46
C THR A 97 -4.00 29.12 6.98
N GLY A 98 -4.28 30.15 6.18
CA GLY A 98 -3.97 30.17 4.75
C GLY A 98 -5.02 29.46 3.87
N VAL A 99 -6.19 29.13 4.40
CA VAL A 99 -7.33 28.65 3.62
C VAL A 99 -7.99 29.80 2.86
N ALA A 100 -8.51 29.52 1.67
CA ALA A 100 -9.18 30.52 0.85
C ALA A 100 -10.35 31.23 1.59
N PRO A 101 -10.43 32.58 1.55
CA PRO A 101 -11.44 33.33 2.31
C PRO A 101 -12.89 33.02 1.93
N ASP A 102 -13.18 32.79 0.64
CA ASP A 102 -14.51 32.42 0.15
C ASP A 102 -14.92 31.01 0.60
N VAL A 103 -13.97 30.09 0.78
CA VAL A 103 -14.22 28.78 1.43
C VAL A 103 -14.59 28.94 2.89
N LEU A 104 -13.84 29.75 3.65
CA LEU A 104 -14.14 30.01 5.07
C LEU A 104 -15.50 30.69 5.22
N GLU A 105 -15.80 31.67 4.36
CA GLU A 105 -17.10 32.34 4.33
C GLU A 105 -18.23 31.34 4.05
N ALA A 106 -18.07 30.48 3.05
CA ALA A 106 -19.07 29.46 2.74
C ALA A 106 -19.29 28.52 3.92
N LYS A 107 -18.22 28.01 4.55
CA LYS A 107 -18.33 27.14 5.73
C LYS A 107 -18.98 27.84 6.93
N ARG A 108 -18.77 29.15 7.10
CA ARG A 108 -19.47 29.94 8.11
C ARG A 108 -20.99 29.97 7.90
N LYS A 109 -21.45 29.97 6.63
CA LYS A 109 -22.90 29.92 6.29
C LYS A 109 -23.55 28.57 6.62
N LEU A 110 -22.77 27.53 6.92
CA LEU A 110 -23.28 26.23 7.37
C LEU A 110 -23.72 26.25 8.84
N PHE A 111 -23.12 27.10 9.69
CA PHE A 111 -23.37 27.13 11.13
C PHE A 111 -24.85 27.34 11.52
N PRO A 112 -25.60 28.28 10.91
CA PRO A 112 -27.04 28.42 11.19
C PRO A 112 -27.83 27.11 10.95
N VAL A 113 -27.48 26.35 9.91
CA VAL A 113 -28.11 25.07 9.57
C VAL A 113 -27.76 24.00 10.60
N LEU A 114 -26.49 23.96 10.99
CA LEU A 114 -25.96 23.06 12.01
C LEU A 114 -26.62 23.33 13.38
N GLU A 115 -26.65 24.59 13.83
CA GLU A 115 -27.30 24.99 15.09
C GLU A 115 -28.80 24.66 15.10
N TYR A 116 -29.48 24.88 13.98
CA TYR A 116 -30.88 24.49 13.86
C TYR A 116 -31.08 22.98 13.99
N THR A 117 -30.18 22.19 13.39
CA THR A 117 -30.18 20.72 13.51
C THR A 117 -29.96 20.30 14.97
N TYR A 118 -29.01 20.93 15.65
CA TYR A 118 -28.71 20.69 17.07
C TYR A 118 -29.92 21.01 17.96
N ARG A 119 -30.53 22.18 17.78
CA ARG A 119 -31.72 22.58 18.54
C ARG A 119 -32.90 21.64 18.33
N LEU A 120 -33.09 21.14 17.10
CA LEU A 120 -34.14 20.14 16.83
C LEU A 120 -33.88 18.82 17.56
N ARG A 121 -32.62 18.37 17.67
CA ARG A 121 -32.24 17.18 18.46
C ARG A 121 -32.66 17.31 19.93
N GLU A 122 -32.50 18.48 20.55
CA GLU A 122 -32.85 18.70 21.96
C GLU A 122 -34.37 18.70 22.25
N GLN A 123 -35.18 18.99 21.24
CA GLN A 123 -36.63 19.16 21.40
C GLN A 123 -37.43 17.85 21.32
N ASP A 124 -36.90 16.79 20.71
CA ASP A 124 -37.56 15.49 20.63
C ASP A 124 -36.54 14.36 20.52
N GLU A 125 -36.65 13.32 21.36
CA GLU A 125 -35.79 12.13 21.33
C GLU A 125 -35.91 11.38 19.98
N GLN A 126 -37.02 11.52 19.26
CA GLN A 126 -37.20 10.99 17.90
C GLN A 126 -36.35 11.72 16.84
N LEU A 127 -35.81 12.91 17.17
CA LEU A 127 -34.94 13.75 16.33
C LEU A 127 -33.44 13.55 16.62
N SER A 128 -33.07 12.62 17.49
CA SER A 128 -31.70 12.03 17.50
C SER A 128 -31.29 11.59 16.08
N ASP A 129 -32.28 11.20 15.27
CA ASP A 129 -32.12 10.81 13.87
C ASP A 129 -31.88 12.01 12.93
N ALA A 130 -32.03 13.27 13.33
CA ALA A 130 -31.84 14.43 12.46
C ALA A 130 -30.36 14.61 12.05
N TRP A 131 -29.42 14.37 12.97
CA TRP A 131 -28.01 14.27 12.62
C TRP A 131 -27.75 13.09 11.68
N MET A 132 -28.39 11.95 11.91
CA MET A 132 -28.33 10.79 10.99
C MET A 132 -28.87 11.11 9.60
N LEU A 133 -29.88 11.97 9.46
CA LEU A 133 -30.40 12.43 8.17
C LEU A 133 -29.45 13.40 7.48
N MET A 134 -28.84 14.33 8.21
CA MET A 134 -27.83 15.24 7.65
C MET A 134 -26.59 14.45 7.20
N ARG A 135 -26.16 13.44 7.99
CA ARG A 135 -25.13 12.48 7.59
C ARG A 135 -25.55 11.62 6.40
N GLY A 136 -26.77 11.12 6.40
CA GLY A 136 -27.35 10.33 5.31
C GLY A 136 -27.39 11.14 4.03
N ALA A 137 -27.86 12.38 4.08
CA ALA A 137 -27.83 13.32 2.97
C ALA A 137 -26.40 13.61 2.50
N ALA A 138 -25.45 13.82 3.42
CA ALA A 138 -24.02 13.97 3.11
C ALA A 138 -23.37 12.70 2.50
N ARG A 139 -23.93 11.52 2.81
CA ARG A 139 -23.57 10.21 2.24
C ARG A 139 -24.35 9.85 0.97
N GLY A 140 -25.30 10.67 0.51
CA GLY A 140 -26.12 10.35 -0.66
C GLY A 140 -27.31 9.39 -0.40
N GLY A 141 -27.76 9.22 0.85
CA GLY A 141 -29.04 8.61 1.21
C GLY A 141 -29.00 7.18 1.76
N GLU A 142 -27.83 6.60 2.04
CA GLU A 142 -27.71 5.16 2.36
C GLU A 142 -28.15 4.72 3.77
N THR A 143 -28.31 5.62 4.75
CA THR A 143 -28.48 5.20 6.15
C THR A 143 -29.89 4.76 6.56
N LEU A 144 -30.87 4.73 5.65
CA LEU A 144 -32.25 4.33 5.97
C LEU A 144 -32.84 3.29 5.00
N VAL A 145 -32.16 2.18 4.72
CA VAL A 145 -32.84 0.96 4.21
C VAL A 145 -32.16 -0.30 4.73
N ARG A 146 -32.74 -0.93 5.76
CA ARG A 146 -32.57 -2.37 5.98
C ARG A 146 -33.43 -3.11 4.94
N ASN A 147 -32.76 -3.95 4.15
CA ASN A 147 -33.25 -4.96 3.21
C ASN A 147 -33.70 -4.57 1.78
N THR A 148 -33.02 -5.25 0.83
CA THR A 148 -33.43 -5.73 -0.51
C THR A 148 -33.54 -4.76 -1.69
N SER A 149 -32.48 -4.71 -2.53
CA SER A 149 -32.53 -5.18 -3.94
C SER A 149 -31.11 -5.22 -4.56
N ALA A 150 -30.87 -6.15 -5.51
CA ALA A 150 -29.56 -6.39 -6.12
C ALA A 150 -29.04 -5.23 -6.99
N SER A 151 -29.89 -4.28 -7.39
CA SER A 151 -29.47 -3.03 -8.04
C SER A 151 -28.98 -1.97 -7.04
N THR A 152 -29.31 -2.12 -5.76
CA THR A 152 -28.77 -1.32 -4.65
C THR A 152 -27.44 -1.89 -4.15
N LEU A 153 -27.24 -3.22 -4.21
CA LEU A 153 -25.98 -3.89 -3.86
C LEU A 153 -24.83 -3.51 -4.80
N LEU A 154 -25.10 -3.24 -6.08
CA LEU A 154 -24.08 -2.77 -7.01
C LEU A 154 -23.66 -1.30 -6.75
N ARG A 155 -24.49 -0.52 -6.05
CA ARG A 155 -24.13 0.83 -5.57
C ARG A 155 -23.45 0.78 -4.20
N ALA A 156 -23.84 -0.14 -3.32
CA ALA A 156 -23.22 -0.35 -2.01
C ALA A 156 -21.82 -1.01 -2.10
N ALA A 157 -21.54 -1.81 -3.13
CA ALA A 157 -20.23 -2.41 -3.38
C ALA A 157 -19.22 -1.44 -4.01
N LEU A 158 -19.69 -0.29 -4.50
CA LEU A 158 -18.89 0.78 -5.08
C LEU A 158 -19.00 2.00 -4.16
N GLY A 159 -18.20 2.05 -3.10
CA GLY A 159 -18.26 3.07 -2.04
C GLY A 159 -18.17 4.53 -2.53
N ASP A 160 -19.27 5.05 -3.08
CA ASP A 160 -19.44 6.43 -3.50
C ASP A 160 -20.01 7.23 -2.31
N MET A 161 -19.13 7.49 -1.36
CA MET A 161 -19.39 8.28 -0.16
C MET A 161 -19.43 9.77 -0.52
N PHE A 162 -20.40 10.26 -1.29
CA PHE A 162 -20.37 11.66 -1.74
C PHE A 162 -21.74 12.32 -2.03
N ALA A 163 -22.17 13.21 -1.13
CA ALA A 163 -23.11 14.28 -1.49
C ALA A 163 -22.49 15.32 -2.44
N VAL A 164 -21.17 15.55 -2.36
CA VAL A 164 -20.51 16.63 -3.09
C VAL A 164 -20.09 16.25 -4.52
N LEU A 165 -19.91 14.96 -4.84
CA LEU A 165 -19.74 14.50 -6.24
C LEU A 165 -21.07 14.40 -6.98
N GLY A 166 -22.19 14.11 -6.29
CA GLY A 166 -23.54 14.20 -6.89
C GLY A 166 -23.92 15.61 -7.35
N ILE A 167 -23.25 16.63 -6.81
CA ILE A 167 -23.37 18.03 -7.23
C ILE A 167 -22.66 18.28 -8.58
N VAL A 168 -21.56 17.56 -8.88
CA VAL A 168 -20.78 17.72 -10.11
C VAL A 168 -21.60 17.32 -11.35
N ASN A 169 -22.56 16.41 -11.19
CA ASN A 169 -23.47 15.95 -12.23
C ASN A 169 -24.92 16.44 -12.09
N GLY A 170 -25.18 17.48 -11.28
CA GLY A 170 -26.43 18.29 -11.28
C GLY A 170 -27.75 17.61 -10.87
N GLU A 171 -27.95 16.31 -11.13
CA GLU A 171 -29.23 15.61 -10.99
C GLU A 171 -29.29 14.66 -9.77
N ASP A 172 -28.15 14.20 -9.24
CA ASP A 172 -28.10 13.13 -8.22
C ASP A 172 -28.12 13.63 -6.77
N ALA A 173 -27.62 14.84 -6.49
CA ALA A 173 -27.74 15.47 -5.18
C ALA A 173 -29.21 15.83 -4.84
N GLU A 174 -29.99 16.20 -5.86
CA GLU A 174 -31.41 16.50 -5.73
C GLU A 174 -32.22 15.24 -5.37
N ARG A 175 -31.91 14.10 -5.97
CA ARG A 175 -32.58 12.82 -5.72
C ARG A 175 -32.29 12.26 -4.32
N SER A 176 -31.02 12.19 -3.95
CA SER A 176 -30.56 11.59 -2.68
C SER A 176 -31.02 12.37 -1.45
N THR A 177 -30.94 13.69 -1.47
CA THR A 177 -31.47 14.55 -0.39
C THR A 177 -32.99 14.48 -0.30
N ASN A 178 -33.69 14.39 -1.44
CA ASN A 178 -35.15 14.26 -1.45
C ASN A 178 -35.60 12.89 -0.91
N GLU A 179 -34.89 11.80 -1.24
CA GLU A 179 -35.21 10.44 -0.81
C GLU A 179 -34.97 10.23 0.69
N ALA A 180 -33.83 10.69 1.23
CA ALA A 180 -33.50 10.54 2.66
C ALA A 180 -34.52 11.24 3.58
N PHE A 181 -34.86 12.49 3.26
CA PHE A 181 -35.85 13.26 4.04
C PHE A 181 -37.28 12.74 3.82
N ALA A 182 -37.65 12.33 2.60
CA ALA A 182 -39.00 11.81 2.32
C ALA A 182 -39.25 10.43 2.95
N GLN A 183 -38.22 9.58 3.06
CA GLN A 183 -38.32 8.28 3.73
C GLN A 183 -38.52 8.46 5.25
N TYR A 184 -37.76 9.39 5.86
CA TYR A 184 -37.92 9.73 7.27
C TYR A 184 -39.32 10.27 7.61
N GLU A 185 -39.86 11.14 6.75
CA GLU A 185 -41.23 11.65 6.89
C GLU A 185 -42.30 10.55 6.85
N LYS A 186 -42.08 9.49 6.06
CA LYS A 186 -42.98 8.33 5.97
C LYS A 186 -42.91 7.42 7.19
N ASP A 187 -41.72 7.21 7.75
CA ASP A 187 -41.50 6.18 8.77
C ASP A 187 -41.91 6.62 10.18
N LYS A 188 -41.93 7.92 10.50
CA LYS A 188 -42.07 8.41 11.89
C LYS A 188 -43.42 9.04 12.28
N LYS A 189 -44.42 9.16 11.38
CA LYS A 189 -45.72 9.83 11.65
C LYS A 189 -45.57 11.17 12.42
N LEU A 190 -44.67 12.03 11.95
CA LEU A 190 -44.27 13.27 12.62
C LEU A 190 -45.45 14.26 12.77
N LYS A 191 -45.45 15.05 13.87
CA LYS A 191 -46.42 16.14 14.10
C LYS A 191 -46.25 17.25 13.05
N SER A 192 -47.31 18.00 12.74
CA SER A 192 -47.31 19.06 11.71
C SER A 192 -46.20 20.10 11.89
N GLN A 193 -46.00 20.59 13.12
CA GLN A 193 -44.97 21.59 13.42
C GLN A 193 -43.55 21.06 13.13
N LEU A 194 -43.31 19.78 13.43
CA LEU A 194 -42.02 19.15 13.19
C LEU A 194 -41.75 18.90 11.71
N ARG A 195 -42.80 18.68 10.91
CA ARG A 195 -42.70 18.62 9.45
C ARG A 195 -42.29 19.97 8.86
N ASP A 196 -42.90 21.05 9.35
CA ASP A 196 -42.57 22.40 8.89
C ASP A 196 -41.12 22.78 9.23
N ASP A 197 -40.65 22.38 10.42
CA ASP A 197 -39.26 22.58 10.85
C ASP A 197 -38.23 21.76 10.04
N LEU A 198 -38.54 20.50 9.75
CA LEU A 198 -37.69 19.66 8.88
C LEU A 198 -37.67 20.18 7.44
N GLN A 199 -38.80 20.66 6.94
CA GLN A 199 -38.88 21.28 5.62
C GLN A 199 -38.05 22.57 5.56
N LYS A 200 -38.10 23.40 6.61
CA LYS A 200 -37.25 24.59 6.75
C LYS A 200 -35.76 24.25 6.80
N LEU A 201 -35.38 23.23 7.56
CA LEU A 201 -34.01 22.72 7.61
C LEU A 201 -33.54 22.25 6.23
N ARG A 202 -34.36 21.46 5.54
CA ARG A 202 -34.08 20.94 4.19
C ARG A 202 -33.88 22.05 3.16
N ILE A 203 -34.76 23.05 3.13
CA ILE A 203 -34.65 24.19 2.21
C ILE A 203 -33.38 25.00 2.52
N SER A 204 -33.08 25.24 3.79
CA SER A 204 -31.89 25.99 4.22
C SER A 204 -30.59 25.26 3.87
N TYR A 205 -30.55 23.93 4.07
CA TYR A 205 -29.39 23.12 3.69
C TYR A 205 -29.20 23.06 2.18
N ARG A 206 -30.29 22.96 1.40
CA ARG A 206 -30.23 23.03 -0.06
C ARG A 206 -29.65 24.35 -0.54
N GLN A 207 -30.13 25.48 -0.02
CA GLN A 207 -29.60 26.79 -0.39
C GLN A 207 -28.10 26.91 -0.09
N TYR A 208 -27.67 26.41 1.08
CA TYR A 208 -26.25 26.35 1.42
C TYR A 208 -25.46 25.53 0.39
N LEU A 209 -25.95 24.36 -0.03
CA LEU A 209 -25.27 23.53 -1.03
C LEU A 209 -25.20 24.22 -2.40
N GLU A 210 -26.27 24.89 -2.83
CA GLU A 210 -26.30 25.65 -4.08
C GLU A 210 -25.24 26.77 -4.09
N ASP A 211 -25.10 27.50 -2.98
CA ASP A 211 -24.11 28.58 -2.82
C ASP A 211 -22.67 28.03 -2.72
N TYR A 212 -22.49 26.89 -2.05
CA TYR A 212 -21.17 26.27 -1.83
C TYR A 212 -20.62 25.56 -3.07
N THR A 213 -21.49 24.99 -3.90
CA THR A 213 -21.16 24.26 -5.14
C THR A 213 -20.16 24.97 -6.05
N PRO A 214 -20.39 26.23 -6.49
CA PRO A 214 -19.46 26.92 -7.39
C PRO A 214 -18.10 27.18 -6.74
N ILE A 215 -18.05 27.40 -5.42
CA ILE A 215 -16.81 27.60 -4.66
C ILE A 215 -16.02 26.28 -4.62
N TYR A 216 -16.67 25.18 -4.26
CA TYR A 216 -16.04 23.85 -4.27
C TYR A 216 -15.47 23.51 -5.65
N LYS A 217 -16.27 23.69 -6.72
CA LYS A 217 -15.86 23.40 -8.10
C LYS A 217 -14.61 24.19 -8.52
N LYS A 218 -14.56 25.49 -8.18
CA LYS A 218 -13.40 26.35 -8.46
C LYS A 218 -12.11 25.78 -7.89
N TYR A 219 -12.13 25.40 -6.60
CA TYR A 219 -10.92 24.90 -5.92
C TYR A 219 -10.53 23.48 -6.32
N MET A 220 -11.51 22.60 -6.58
CA MET A 220 -11.20 21.25 -7.09
C MET A 220 -10.59 21.31 -8.49
N GLN A 221 -11.10 22.16 -9.39
CA GLN A 221 -10.52 22.32 -10.72
C GLN A 221 -9.07 22.85 -10.70
N GLU A 222 -8.79 23.80 -9.80
CA GLU A 222 -7.43 24.30 -9.62
C GLU A 222 -6.49 23.24 -9.04
N TYR A 223 -6.99 22.45 -8.08
CA TYR A 223 -6.25 21.36 -7.46
C TYR A 223 -6.01 20.19 -8.41
N ASP A 224 -6.98 19.82 -9.24
CA ASP A 224 -6.83 18.80 -10.28
C ASP A 224 -5.72 19.18 -11.26
N ALA A 225 -5.68 20.44 -11.69
CA ALA A 225 -4.62 20.93 -12.57
C ALA A 225 -3.23 20.87 -11.91
N LEU A 226 -3.12 21.21 -10.63
CA LEU A 226 -1.88 21.05 -9.86
C LEU A 226 -1.48 19.56 -9.75
N CYS A 227 -2.43 18.70 -9.42
CA CYS A 227 -2.26 17.26 -9.25
C CYS A 227 -1.77 16.58 -10.53
N ILE A 228 -2.32 16.94 -11.69
CA ILE A 228 -1.88 16.40 -12.99
C ILE A 228 -0.40 16.70 -13.25
N GLU A 229 0.06 17.92 -12.94
CA GLU A 229 1.48 18.27 -13.13
C GLU A 229 2.38 17.55 -12.13
N LYS A 230 1.92 17.35 -10.88
CA LYS A 230 2.63 16.53 -9.88
C LYS A 230 2.77 15.08 -10.32
N ASP A 231 1.70 14.48 -10.83
CA ASP A 231 1.71 13.10 -11.33
C ASP A 231 2.71 12.93 -12.47
N LYS A 232 2.71 13.86 -13.44
CA LYS A 232 3.68 13.87 -14.53
C LYS A 232 5.11 13.99 -13.99
N ALA A 233 5.34 14.83 -12.99
CA ALA A 233 6.65 14.95 -12.35
C ALA A 233 7.10 13.64 -11.69
N TYR A 234 6.24 12.95 -10.94
CA TYR A 234 6.56 11.62 -10.39
C TYR A 234 6.87 10.60 -11.46
N LEU A 235 5.99 10.45 -12.46
CA LEU A 235 6.17 9.47 -13.53
C LEU A 235 7.46 9.73 -14.30
N ALA A 236 7.75 11.00 -14.62
CA ALA A 236 9.00 11.39 -15.27
C ALA A 236 10.22 11.06 -14.41
N LEU A 237 10.19 11.42 -13.12
CA LEU A 237 11.29 11.19 -12.19
C LEU A 237 11.62 9.70 -12.05
N TYR A 238 10.60 8.88 -11.81
CA TYR A 238 10.77 7.43 -11.62
C TYR A 238 11.02 6.67 -12.93
N ALA A 239 10.67 7.25 -14.09
CA ALA A 239 11.08 6.75 -15.39
C ALA A 239 12.52 7.18 -15.78
N GLY A 240 13.22 7.93 -14.92
CA GLY A 240 14.56 8.46 -15.20
C GLY A 240 14.58 9.66 -16.17
N ARG A 241 13.43 10.21 -16.55
CA ARG A 241 13.28 11.41 -17.40
C ARG A 241 13.40 12.67 -16.55
N THR A 242 14.60 12.91 -16.02
CA THR A 242 14.86 13.99 -15.05
C THR A 242 14.62 15.40 -15.61
N GLU A 243 14.85 15.63 -16.90
CA GLU A 243 14.57 16.93 -17.54
C GLU A 243 13.08 17.26 -17.58
N GLU A 244 12.23 16.27 -17.90
CA GLU A 244 10.77 16.42 -17.85
C GLU A 244 10.30 16.68 -16.41
N ALA A 245 10.85 15.94 -15.44
CA ALA A 245 10.53 16.15 -14.02
C ALA A 245 10.90 17.56 -13.55
N LEU A 246 12.06 18.09 -13.96
CA LEU A 246 12.47 19.46 -13.67
C LEU A 246 11.56 20.49 -14.33
N SER A 247 11.12 20.25 -15.56
CA SER A 247 10.18 21.12 -16.26
C SER A 247 8.83 21.22 -15.53
N HIS A 248 8.23 20.07 -15.19
CA HIS A 248 6.96 20.03 -14.47
C HIS A 248 7.06 20.65 -13.07
N THR A 249 8.10 20.31 -12.30
CA THR A 249 8.29 20.88 -10.96
C THR A 249 8.58 22.39 -11.01
N SER A 250 9.34 22.87 -11.99
CA SER A 250 9.59 24.31 -12.16
C SER A 250 8.31 25.08 -12.52
N SER A 251 7.46 24.51 -13.37
CA SER A 251 6.14 25.06 -13.72
C SER A 251 5.25 25.19 -12.47
N ILE A 252 5.23 24.15 -11.63
CA ILE A 252 4.51 24.17 -10.35
C ILE A 252 5.09 25.25 -9.43
N LEU A 253 6.41 25.28 -9.22
CA LEU A 253 7.06 26.23 -8.31
C LEU A 253 7.00 27.68 -8.81
N GLN A 254 6.81 27.92 -10.10
CA GLN A 254 6.53 29.26 -10.62
C GLN A 254 5.13 29.76 -10.19
N LYS A 255 4.14 28.86 -10.16
CA LYS A 255 2.76 29.19 -9.79
C LYS A 255 2.49 29.09 -8.28
N TYR A 256 3.14 28.13 -7.63
CA TYR A 256 3.02 27.79 -6.21
C TYR A 256 4.43 27.64 -5.59
N PRO A 257 5.12 28.77 -5.30
CA PRO A 257 6.53 28.76 -4.91
C PRO A 257 6.87 27.99 -3.64
N ASP A 258 5.89 27.81 -2.75
CA ASP A 258 6.04 27.08 -1.50
C ASP A 258 5.50 25.64 -1.59
N ASN A 259 5.10 25.13 -2.77
CA ASN A 259 4.48 23.81 -2.84
C ASN A 259 5.43 22.71 -2.29
N PRO A 260 5.09 22.05 -1.17
CA PRO A 260 6.04 21.21 -0.43
C PRO A 260 6.52 20.03 -1.29
N GLU A 261 5.60 19.38 -1.99
CA GLU A 261 5.87 18.22 -2.81
C GLU A 261 6.69 18.57 -4.06
N ALA A 262 6.37 19.67 -4.74
CA ALA A 262 7.15 20.12 -5.89
C ALA A 262 8.57 20.50 -5.49
N MET A 263 8.78 21.09 -4.31
CA MET A 263 10.13 21.38 -3.80
C MET A 263 10.96 20.10 -3.60
N LEU A 264 10.37 19.06 -3.01
CA LEU A 264 11.03 17.77 -2.81
C LEU A 264 11.36 17.09 -4.16
N LEU A 265 10.39 17.02 -5.07
CA LEU A 265 10.58 16.44 -6.40
C LEU A 265 11.62 17.21 -7.23
N HIS A 266 11.61 18.54 -7.13
CA HIS A 266 12.59 19.39 -7.83
C HIS A 266 14.01 19.13 -7.32
N ALA A 267 14.20 19.14 -6.00
CA ALA A 267 15.49 18.86 -5.38
C ALA A 267 15.97 17.44 -5.73
N MET A 268 15.08 16.45 -5.67
CA MET A 268 15.40 15.08 -6.05
C MET A 268 15.82 14.96 -7.52
N ALA A 269 15.10 15.61 -8.44
CA ALA A 269 15.44 15.60 -9.86
C ALA A 269 16.82 16.24 -10.13
N LEU A 270 17.16 17.35 -9.45
CA LEU A 270 18.48 17.97 -9.52
C LEU A 270 19.58 17.04 -8.98
N ILE A 271 19.35 16.38 -7.84
CA ILE A 271 20.31 15.44 -7.26
C ILE A 271 20.57 14.27 -8.21
N ILE A 272 19.52 13.68 -8.80
CA ILE A 272 19.64 12.55 -9.73
C ILE A 272 20.35 12.97 -11.02
N GLN A 273 20.00 14.14 -11.59
CA GLN A 273 20.60 14.65 -12.82
C GLN A 273 22.10 14.96 -12.66
N SER A 274 22.51 15.40 -11.46
CA SER A 274 23.87 15.90 -11.20
C SER A 274 25.01 14.87 -11.34
N LYS A 275 24.72 13.55 -11.37
CA LYS A 275 25.60 12.42 -11.80
C LYS A 275 25.01 11.06 -11.38
N GLY A 276 24.91 10.12 -12.30
CA GLY A 276 25.05 8.66 -12.07
C GLY A 276 24.10 7.95 -11.09
N PHE A 277 23.00 8.56 -10.62
CA PHE A 277 21.97 7.82 -9.89
C PHE A 277 20.99 7.22 -10.89
N LYS A 278 20.97 5.88 -11.02
CA LYS A 278 19.81 5.22 -11.64
C LYS A 278 18.73 5.15 -10.58
N VAL A 279 17.56 5.70 -10.88
CA VAL A 279 16.35 5.35 -10.14
C VAL A 279 16.05 3.89 -10.44
N GLN A 280 16.63 2.98 -9.67
CA GLN A 280 16.18 1.59 -9.59
C GLN A 280 15.10 1.55 -8.52
N GLY A 281 13.99 2.25 -8.79
CA GLY A 281 12.71 1.92 -8.17
C GLY A 281 12.13 0.73 -8.91
N SER A 282 11.44 -0.15 -8.18
CA SER A 282 10.78 -1.36 -8.68
C SER A 282 10.29 -1.15 -10.10
N ARG A 283 10.88 -1.88 -11.07
CA ARG A 283 10.31 -1.97 -12.42
C ARG A 283 8.97 -2.69 -12.29
N PHE A 284 7.92 -1.98 -11.91
CA PHE A 284 6.59 -2.37 -12.33
C PHE A 284 6.60 -2.23 -13.85
N LYS A 285 6.67 -3.36 -14.55
CA LYS A 285 6.48 -3.41 -16.00
C LYS A 285 5.08 -2.86 -16.26
N VAL A 286 4.99 -1.58 -16.61
CA VAL A 286 3.79 -1.04 -17.27
C VAL A 286 3.78 -1.69 -18.64
N GLN A 287 3.05 -2.80 -18.77
CA GLN A 287 2.75 -3.38 -20.07
C GLN A 287 1.90 -2.38 -20.86
N ASP A 288 2.30 -2.20 -22.13
CA ASP A 288 1.69 -1.33 -23.15
C ASP A 288 0.18 -1.12 -23.01
N SER A 289 -0.21 0.00 -22.39
CA SER A 289 -1.52 0.61 -22.61
C SER A 289 -1.35 1.66 -23.69
N ARG A 290 -1.68 1.28 -24.93
CA ARG A 290 -1.72 2.18 -26.10
C ARG A 290 -2.46 3.48 -25.77
N LEU A 291 -1.70 4.55 -25.55
CA LEU A 291 -2.16 5.92 -25.63
C LEU A 291 -2.52 6.22 -27.09
N MET A 292 -3.79 6.07 -27.45
CA MET A 292 -4.33 6.72 -28.64
C MET A 292 -4.51 8.20 -28.34
N VAL A 293 -3.43 8.96 -28.46
CA VAL A 293 -3.51 10.40 -28.68
C VAL A 293 -3.74 10.58 -30.18
N ASN A 294 -5.00 10.79 -30.55
CA ASN A 294 -5.31 11.34 -31.86
C ASN A 294 -4.81 12.78 -31.88
N ASP A 295 -3.68 13.02 -32.52
CA ASP A 295 -3.49 14.27 -33.24
C ASP A 295 -2.69 14.05 -34.52
N SER A 296 -3.13 14.79 -35.53
CA SER A 296 -2.92 14.51 -36.95
C SER A 296 -1.60 15.11 -37.44
N ALA A 297 -0.94 14.37 -38.33
CA ALA A 297 0.11 14.80 -39.25
C ALA A 297 1.50 15.11 -38.65
N ILE A 298 2.41 14.14 -38.75
CA ILE A 298 3.62 14.20 -39.61
C ILE A 298 4.03 12.75 -39.94
N SER A 299 4.20 12.49 -41.24
CA SER A 299 4.62 11.22 -41.85
C SER A 299 6.15 11.16 -41.94
N HIS A 300 6.78 10.09 -41.43
CA HIS A 300 7.57 9.11 -42.19
C HIS A 300 8.41 8.18 -41.29
N GLN A 301 7.94 6.92 -41.22
CA GLN A 301 8.65 5.62 -41.22
C GLN A 301 9.76 5.23 -40.21
N PRO A 302 9.87 3.91 -39.94
CA PRO A 302 10.29 3.33 -38.67
C PRO A 302 11.77 2.94 -38.66
N SER A 303 12.44 3.11 -37.53
CA SER A 303 13.71 2.43 -37.27
C SER A 303 13.91 2.22 -35.77
N ASP A 304 13.95 0.96 -35.37
CA ASP A 304 14.82 0.36 -34.35
C ASP A 304 15.22 1.29 -33.19
N LEU A 305 14.42 1.31 -32.11
CA LEU A 305 14.70 2.12 -30.92
C LEU A 305 14.58 1.33 -29.61
N PHE A 306 15.20 0.15 -29.54
CA PHE A 306 15.67 -0.40 -28.25
C PHE A 306 16.92 -1.26 -28.51
N PRO A 307 18.15 -0.74 -28.37
CA PRO A 307 19.26 -1.64 -28.14
C PRO A 307 19.12 -2.20 -26.72
N ASP A 308 18.87 -3.51 -26.63
CA ASP A 308 19.03 -4.36 -25.44
C ASP A 308 20.51 -4.47 -25.01
N SER A 309 21.21 -3.33 -24.90
CA SER A 309 22.58 -3.27 -24.41
C SER A 309 22.65 -2.41 -23.16
N VAL A 310 22.48 -3.08 -22.02
CA VAL A 310 23.04 -2.60 -20.75
C VAL A 310 24.56 -2.72 -20.86
N ILE A 311 25.20 -1.73 -21.47
CA ILE A 311 26.61 -1.47 -21.19
C ILE A 311 26.63 -0.81 -19.81
N PRO A 312 27.42 -1.31 -18.83
CA PRO A 312 27.69 -0.53 -17.63
C PRO A 312 28.44 0.72 -18.10
N THR A 313 27.77 1.87 -18.20
CA THR A 313 28.49 3.13 -18.36
C THR A 313 29.33 3.30 -17.11
N PRO A 314 30.67 3.35 -17.23
CA PRO A 314 31.53 3.46 -16.07
C PRO A 314 31.16 4.74 -15.32
N VAL A 315 31.18 4.68 -13.99
CA VAL A 315 31.21 5.88 -13.13
C VAL A 315 32.34 6.74 -13.68
N ILE A 316 32.01 7.86 -14.33
CA ILE A 316 33.02 8.79 -14.85
C ILE A 316 33.62 9.46 -13.63
N PRO A 317 34.88 9.16 -13.24
CA PRO A 317 35.49 9.82 -12.11
C PRO A 317 35.56 11.33 -12.38
N ASP A 318 35.54 12.16 -11.34
CA ASP A 318 35.60 13.62 -11.49
C ASP A 318 36.79 14.09 -12.34
N SER A 319 37.86 13.29 -12.37
CA SER A 319 39.04 13.48 -13.21
C SER A 319 38.80 13.36 -14.73
N ALA A 320 37.63 12.90 -15.16
CA ALA A 320 37.26 12.71 -16.57
C ALA A 320 36.20 13.71 -17.08
N LEU A 321 35.79 14.67 -16.24
CA LEU A 321 34.87 15.74 -16.61
C LEU A 321 35.61 17.04 -16.93
N SER A 322 35.11 17.78 -17.91
CA SER A 322 35.65 19.11 -18.18
C SER A 322 35.31 20.09 -17.05
N PRO A 323 36.10 21.16 -16.83
CA PRO A 323 35.82 22.19 -15.84
C PRO A 323 34.42 22.83 -15.96
N GLN A 324 33.90 22.94 -17.19
CA GLN A 324 32.55 23.45 -17.46
C GLN A 324 31.48 22.47 -16.96
N GLN A 325 31.66 21.16 -17.19
CA GLN A 325 30.73 20.15 -16.69
C GLN A 325 30.71 20.08 -15.16
N LEU A 326 31.87 20.21 -14.50
CA LEU A 326 31.92 20.34 -13.04
C LEU A 326 31.16 21.56 -12.53
N SER A 327 31.27 22.70 -13.23
CA SER A 327 30.57 23.93 -12.82
C SER A 327 29.04 23.80 -12.87
N ILE A 328 28.51 23.08 -13.87
CA ILE A 328 27.07 22.84 -14.02
C ILE A 328 26.57 21.90 -12.92
N VAL A 329 27.30 20.83 -12.64
CA VAL A 329 26.96 19.86 -11.58
C VAL A 329 26.94 20.54 -10.21
N ASN A 330 27.98 21.33 -9.90
CA ASN A 330 28.04 22.05 -8.63
C ASN A 330 26.92 23.09 -8.51
N TYR A 331 26.54 23.73 -9.62
CA TYR A 331 25.41 24.65 -9.65
C TYR A 331 24.08 23.95 -9.36
N GLN A 332 23.80 22.81 -9.98
CA GLN A 332 22.58 22.02 -9.73
C GLN A 332 22.47 21.56 -8.28
N LEU A 333 23.56 21.02 -7.71
CA LEU A 333 23.60 20.62 -6.31
C LEU A 333 23.38 21.80 -5.35
N SER A 334 23.89 23.00 -5.70
CA SER A 334 23.65 24.21 -4.90
C SER A 334 22.18 24.64 -4.89
N ILE A 335 21.47 24.50 -6.01
CA ILE A 335 20.03 24.80 -6.10
C ILE A 335 19.24 23.78 -5.29
N ALA A 336 19.59 22.49 -5.38
CA ALA A 336 18.95 21.44 -4.59
C ALA A 336 19.09 21.73 -3.09
N SER A 337 20.31 22.04 -2.62
CA SER A 337 20.57 22.41 -1.22
C SER A 337 19.74 23.62 -0.76
N GLN A 338 19.68 24.68 -1.56
CA GLN A 338 18.87 25.87 -1.24
C GLN A 338 17.37 25.54 -1.19
N THR A 339 16.90 24.70 -2.10
CA THR A 339 15.49 24.26 -2.14
C THR A 339 15.13 23.47 -0.88
N LEU A 340 15.99 22.55 -0.45
CA LEU A 340 15.80 21.75 0.77
C LEU A 340 15.86 22.62 2.04
N ALA A 341 16.79 23.56 2.11
CA ALA A 341 16.86 24.51 3.23
C ALA A 341 15.60 25.37 3.34
N ARG A 342 15.08 25.86 2.21
CA ARG A 342 13.82 26.59 2.16
C ARG A 342 12.64 25.71 2.58
N TYR A 343 12.60 24.46 2.13
CA TYR A 343 11.57 23.50 2.53
C TYR A 343 11.57 23.30 4.05
N ALA A 344 12.74 23.04 4.63
CA ALA A 344 12.86 22.80 6.07
C ALA A 344 12.48 24.03 6.92
N ALA A 345 12.82 25.23 6.45
CA ALA A 345 12.41 26.47 7.10
C ALA A 345 10.90 26.70 7.05
N ARG A 346 10.23 26.31 5.96
CA ARG A 346 8.78 26.48 5.77
C ARG A 346 7.96 25.40 6.46
N TYR A 347 8.49 24.17 6.50
CA TYR A 347 7.79 22.97 6.98
C TYR A 347 8.60 22.21 8.06
N PRO A 348 8.87 22.82 9.23
CA PRO A 348 9.73 22.23 10.26
C PRO A 348 9.17 20.92 10.88
N SER A 349 7.87 20.68 10.74
CA SER A 349 7.21 19.44 11.20
C SER A 349 7.11 18.35 10.11
N ARG A 350 7.69 18.57 8.92
CA ARG A 350 7.64 17.65 7.77
C ARG A 350 9.02 17.46 7.12
N THR A 351 10.10 17.69 7.86
CA THR A 351 11.49 17.67 7.34
C THR A 351 12.04 16.28 6.96
N ALA A 352 11.41 15.18 7.38
CA ALA A 352 11.97 13.84 7.19
C ALA A 352 12.37 13.51 5.73
N PRO A 353 11.53 13.76 4.70
CA PRO A 353 11.92 13.50 3.30
C PRO A 353 13.05 14.43 2.81
N ALA A 354 13.07 15.69 3.27
CA ALA A 354 14.13 16.63 2.94
C ALA A 354 15.48 16.17 3.52
N LEU A 355 15.50 15.65 4.74
CA LEU A 355 16.71 15.08 5.37
C LEU A 355 17.25 13.89 4.58
N VAL A 356 16.39 13.04 4.00
CA VAL A 356 16.85 11.96 3.11
C VAL A 356 17.52 12.53 1.86
N LEU A 357 16.91 13.51 1.21
CA LEU A 357 17.48 14.16 0.03
C LEU A 357 18.79 14.90 0.35
N GLU A 358 18.89 15.53 1.53
CA GLU A 358 20.14 16.13 2.00
C GLU A 358 21.23 15.06 2.20
N GLY A 359 20.89 13.90 2.76
CA GLY A 359 21.83 12.78 2.88
C GLY A 359 22.33 12.29 1.53
N LEU A 360 21.44 12.13 0.55
CA LEU A 360 21.81 11.78 -0.82
C LEU A 360 22.70 12.86 -1.47
N LEU A 361 22.40 14.14 -1.23
CA LEU A 361 23.20 15.27 -1.72
C LEU A 361 24.61 15.27 -1.11
N LEU A 362 24.74 15.05 0.19
CA LEU A 362 26.04 14.97 0.88
C LEU A 362 26.85 13.77 0.37
N GLN A 363 26.20 12.63 0.15
CA GLN A 363 26.85 11.47 -0.48
C GLN A 363 27.37 11.79 -1.89
N LYS A 364 26.62 12.57 -2.69
CA LYS A 364 27.09 13.05 -4.00
C LYS A 364 28.28 14.01 -3.92
N MET A 365 28.38 14.75 -2.83
CA MET A 365 29.51 15.64 -2.55
C MET A 365 30.71 14.92 -1.93
N GLY A 366 30.58 13.62 -1.62
CA GLY A 366 31.62 12.82 -0.96
C GLY A 366 31.68 12.99 0.57
N ASP A 367 30.70 13.67 1.18
CA ASP A 367 30.57 13.80 2.63
C ASP A 367 29.75 12.63 3.19
N GLU A 368 30.40 11.49 3.37
CA GLU A 368 29.75 10.25 3.83
C GLU A 368 29.29 10.35 5.29
N GLU A 369 30.07 11.00 6.17
CA GLU A 369 29.71 11.17 7.58
C GLU A 369 28.48 12.08 7.72
N GLY A 370 28.46 13.19 6.99
CA GLY A 370 27.30 14.06 6.90
C GLY A 370 26.08 13.33 6.33
N ALA A 371 26.25 12.53 5.28
CA ALA A 371 25.16 11.74 4.71
C ALA A 371 24.54 10.76 5.72
N MET A 372 25.39 9.99 6.43
CA MET A 372 24.92 9.04 7.46
C MET A 372 24.21 9.75 8.61
N SER A 373 24.71 10.92 9.03
CA SER A 373 24.06 11.75 10.05
C SER A 373 22.65 12.18 9.61
N ARG A 374 22.48 12.63 8.36
CA ARG A 374 21.16 13.02 7.83
C ARG A 374 20.21 11.84 7.69
N PHE A 375 20.67 10.68 7.22
CA PHE A 375 19.83 9.48 7.18
C PHE A 375 19.42 9.04 8.58
N HIS A 376 20.34 9.08 9.56
CA HIS A 376 19.98 8.76 10.94
C HIS A 376 18.92 9.73 11.47
N GLN A 377 19.08 11.04 11.27
CA GLN A 377 18.08 12.02 11.68
C GLN A 377 16.72 11.76 10.99
N ALA A 378 16.71 11.51 9.68
CA ALA A 378 15.48 11.18 8.94
C ALA A 378 14.77 9.94 9.52
N SER A 379 15.52 8.91 9.93
CA SER A 379 14.96 7.68 10.51
C SER A 379 14.20 7.92 11.81
N VAL A 380 14.61 8.92 12.60
CA VAL A 380 13.94 9.35 13.84
C VAL A 380 12.76 10.28 13.54
N GLU A 381 12.90 11.14 12.53
CA GLU A 381 11.88 12.13 12.18
C GLU A 381 10.66 11.52 11.48
N TYR A 382 10.82 10.50 10.63
CA TYR A 382 9.68 9.88 9.93
C TYR A 382 8.57 9.40 10.88
N PRO A 383 8.85 8.58 11.92
CA PRO A 383 7.82 8.19 12.89
C PRO A 383 7.22 9.39 13.65
N ARG A 384 8.05 10.37 14.03
CA ARG A 384 7.61 11.55 14.77
C ARG A 384 6.68 12.46 13.95
N GLN A 385 6.91 12.52 12.65
CA GLN A 385 6.23 13.42 11.72
C GLN A 385 5.14 12.72 10.89
N ALA A 386 4.91 11.43 11.08
CA ALA A 386 4.03 10.61 10.24
C ALA A 386 2.66 11.25 10.00
N ALA A 387 1.95 11.66 11.06
CA ALA A 387 0.63 12.29 10.95
C ALA A 387 0.62 13.60 10.13
N GLN A 388 1.72 14.36 10.15
CA GLN A 388 1.85 15.60 9.39
C GLN A 388 2.23 15.33 7.92
N LEU A 389 3.03 14.29 7.67
CA LEU A 389 3.46 13.88 6.34
C LEU A 389 2.32 13.23 5.54
N THR A 390 1.42 12.51 6.21
CA THR A 390 0.30 11.79 5.59
C THR A 390 -1.01 12.59 5.53
N ASP A 391 -1.01 13.84 5.99
CA ASP A 391 -2.18 14.74 6.07
C ASP A 391 -2.88 14.99 4.71
N MET A 392 -2.18 14.79 3.59
CA MET A 392 -2.75 14.90 2.24
C MET A 392 -3.19 13.57 1.64
N LEU A 393 -2.95 12.41 2.28
CA LEU A 393 -3.33 11.09 1.75
C LEU A 393 -4.84 10.99 1.49
N ASP A 394 -5.67 11.53 2.38
CA ASP A 394 -7.13 11.53 2.19
C ASP A 394 -7.55 12.33 0.95
N SER A 395 -6.85 13.43 0.64
CA SER A 395 -7.08 14.21 -0.58
C SER A 395 -6.60 13.48 -1.83
N TYR A 396 -5.54 12.67 -1.73
CA TYR A 396 -5.12 11.76 -2.79
C TYR A 396 -6.12 10.62 -3.03
N ASN A 397 -6.62 9.99 -1.96
CA ASN A 397 -7.60 8.90 -2.03
C ASN A 397 -8.93 9.32 -2.68
N ARG A 398 -9.27 10.61 -2.63
CA ARG A 398 -10.46 11.18 -3.28
C ARG A 398 -10.35 11.34 -4.80
N ARG A 399 -9.14 11.19 -5.37
CA ARG A 399 -8.95 11.26 -6.82
C ARG A 399 -9.33 9.91 -7.42
N ASN A 400 -10.58 9.79 -7.87
CA ASN A 400 -11.17 8.52 -8.33
C ASN A 400 -10.32 7.72 -9.33
N TYR A 401 -9.50 8.35 -10.18
CA TYR A 401 -8.63 7.60 -11.08
C TYR A 401 -7.42 6.98 -10.35
N LEU A 402 -6.92 7.59 -9.27
CA LEU A 402 -5.83 7.05 -8.48
C LEU A 402 -6.19 5.73 -7.78
N THR A 403 -7.47 5.54 -7.47
CA THR A 403 -7.95 4.33 -6.79
C THR A 403 -8.48 3.26 -7.75
N ARG A 404 -8.67 3.60 -9.04
CA ARG A 404 -9.34 2.73 -10.02
C ARG A 404 -8.44 2.24 -11.15
N THR A 405 -7.22 2.76 -11.30
CA THR A 405 -6.29 2.31 -12.34
C THR A 405 -4.92 1.93 -11.77
N PRO A 406 -4.17 1.03 -12.44
CA PRO A 406 -2.80 0.65 -12.04
C PRO A 406 -1.86 1.83 -11.94
N GLU A 407 -1.92 2.71 -12.93
CA GLU A 407 -1.07 3.90 -13.00
C GLU A 407 -1.39 4.83 -11.84
N GLY A 408 -2.68 4.92 -11.51
CA GLY A 408 -3.18 5.69 -10.38
C GLY A 408 -2.71 5.16 -9.02
N GLN A 409 -2.83 3.84 -8.83
CA GLN A 409 -2.32 3.21 -7.61
C GLN A 409 -0.81 3.35 -7.52
N TYR A 410 -0.08 3.10 -8.62
CA TYR A 410 1.37 3.30 -8.69
C TYR A 410 1.78 4.72 -8.26
N LEU A 411 1.10 5.76 -8.77
CA LEU A 411 1.32 7.14 -8.33
C LEU A 411 1.10 7.34 -6.83
N ARG A 412 0.04 6.75 -6.26
CA ARG A 412 -0.23 6.79 -4.82
C ARG A 412 0.94 6.18 -4.01
N ARG A 413 1.52 5.08 -4.51
CA ARG A 413 2.70 4.44 -3.90
C ARG A 413 3.95 5.31 -3.98
N LEU A 414 4.15 6.04 -5.08
CA LEU A 414 5.28 6.98 -5.19
C LEU A 414 5.18 8.14 -4.19
N TYR A 415 3.98 8.67 -4.03
CA TYR A 415 3.69 9.69 -3.03
C TYR A 415 3.94 9.17 -1.61
N ALA A 416 3.33 8.03 -1.26
CA ALA A 416 3.48 7.42 0.05
C ALA A 416 4.95 7.06 0.35
N SER A 417 5.72 6.60 -0.64
CA SER A 417 7.15 6.30 -0.50
C SER A 417 7.92 7.51 0.00
N THR A 418 7.67 8.66 -0.61
CA THR A 418 8.28 9.93 -0.23
C THR A 418 7.94 10.33 1.19
N MET A 419 6.64 10.25 1.55
CA MET A 419 6.11 10.78 2.81
C MET A 419 6.29 9.86 4.01
N GLU A 420 6.37 8.54 3.81
CA GLU A 420 6.51 7.56 4.89
C GLU A 420 7.93 7.01 5.05
N GLY A 421 8.80 7.30 4.08
CA GLY A 421 10.21 6.93 4.12
C GLY A 421 10.42 5.45 3.86
N TYR A 422 9.93 4.95 2.72
CA TYR A 422 10.18 3.59 2.25
C TYR A 422 10.69 3.58 0.81
N GLY A 423 11.17 2.44 0.32
CA GLY A 423 11.88 2.38 -0.96
C GLY A 423 13.06 3.38 -1.04
N LEU A 424 13.08 4.24 -2.06
CA LEU A 424 14.16 5.22 -2.28
C LEU A 424 14.24 6.31 -1.21
N PHE A 425 13.17 6.52 -0.46
CA PHE A 425 13.13 7.46 0.66
C PHE A 425 13.35 6.78 2.01
N SER A 426 13.67 5.48 2.04
CA SER A 426 14.04 4.83 3.29
C SER A 426 15.46 5.22 3.71
N PRO A 427 15.64 5.98 4.82
CA PRO A 427 16.98 6.29 5.30
C PRO A 427 17.72 5.02 5.74
N ASN A 428 17.01 4.05 6.30
CA ASN A 428 17.59 2.79 6.75
C ASN A 428 18.05 1.93 5.57
N LEU A 429 17.26 1.78 4.50
CA LEU A 429 17.68 1.01 3.32
C LEU A 429 18.83 1.70 2.56
N LEU A 430 18.88 3.03 2.56
CA LEU A 430 20.02 3.78 2.01
C LEU A 430 21.31 3.55 2.83
N LYS A 431 21.23 3.57 4.17
CA LYS A 431 22.35 3.19 5.05
C LYS A 431 22.74 1.72 4.86
N ALA A 432 21.77 0.82 4.76
CA ALA A 432 22.00 -0.59 4.51
C ALA A 432 22.77 -0.82 3.21
N LYS A 433 22.38 -0.10 2.15
CA LYS A 433 23.07 -0.13 0.87
C LYS A 433 24.50 0.39 0.98
N TYR A 434 24.71 1.53 1.64
CA TYR A 434 26.04 2.06 1.88
C TYR A 434 26.94 1.03 2.60
N TYR A 435 26.44 0.39 3.65
CA TYR A 435 27.20 -0.64 4.36
C TYR A 435 27.45 -1.88 3.50
N ALA A 436 26.47 -2.34 2.73
CA ALA A 436 26.64 -3.47 1.81
C ALA A 436 27.72 -3.19 0.76
N ASP A 437 27.70 -2.00 0.15
CA ASP A 437 28.68 -1.55 -0.85
C ASP A 437 30.11 -1.47 -0.27
N GLN A 438 30.25 -1.33 1.06
CA GLN A 438 31.53 -1.32 1.80
C GLN A 438 31.92 -2.70 2.37
N GLY A 439 31.16 -3.77 2.07
CA GLY A 439 31.39 -5.11 2.61
C GLY A 439 30.98 -5.30 4.08
N LYS A 440 30.30 -4.31 4.67
CA LYS A 440 29.88 -4.25 6.08
C LYS A 440 28.51 -4.93 6.28
N MET A 441 28.47 -6.25 6.08
CA MET A 441 27.20 -6.99 5.99
C MET A 441 26.36 -7.02 7.28
N GLU A 442 26.98 -7.05 8.47
CA GLU A 442 26.26 -7.01 9.76
C GLU A 442 25.53 -5.68 9.94
N GLN A 443 26.22 -4.56 9.70
CA GLN A 443 25.64 -3.21 9.80
C GLN A 443 24.56 -3.00 8.73
N SER A 444 24.73 -3.59 7.54
CA SER A 444 23.69 -3.61 6.53
C SER A 444 22.43 -4.35 7.01
N ARG A 445 22.59 -5.52 7.62
CA ARG A 445 21.49 -6.32 8.18
C ARG A 445 20.75 -5.58 9.30
N GLU A 446 21.49 -4.94 10.21
CA GLU A 446 20.91 -4.15 11.30
C GLU A 446 20.05 -3.00 10.76
N GLU A 447 20.50 -2.30 9.72
CA GLU A 447 19.71 -1.23 9.11
C GLU A 447 18.47 -1.75 8.36
N ILE A 448 18.56 -2.89 7.66
CA ILE A 448 17.38 -3.54 7.08
C ILE A 448 16.39 -3.89 8.19
N TYR A 449 16.87 -4.46 9.29
CA TYR A 449 16.02 -4.79 10.43
C TYR A 449 15.32 -3.54 10.99
N ASN A 450 16.08 -2.47 11.26
CA ASN A 450 15.56 -1.20 11.75
C ASN A 450 14.51 -0.59 10.81
N HIS A 451 14.67 -0.74 9.49
CA HIS A 451 13.66 -0.33 8.50
C HIS A 451 12.32 -1.04 8.74
N PHE A 452 12.33 -2.37 8.73
CA PHE A 452 11.11 -3.16 8.86
C PHE A 452 10.49 -3.05 10.25
N PHE A 453 11.29 -2.97 11.31
CA PHE A 453 10.80 -2.73 12.67
C PHE A 453 10.06 -1.38 12.76
N ARG A 454 10.62 -0.32 12.15
CA ARG A 454 9.95 0.98 12.05
C ARG A 454 8.64 0.87 11.28
N ARG A 455 8.63 0.22 10.12
CA ARG A 455 7.43 0.05 9.28
C ARG A 455 6.33 -0.76 9.98
N GLY A 456 6.68 -1.83 10.68
CA GLY A 456 5.76 -2.67 11.43
C GLY A 456 4.97 -1.93 12.54
N ASN A 457 5.41 -0.71 12.90
CA ASN A 457 4.79 0.16 13.89
C ASN A 457 4.07 1.39 13.31
N GLN A 458 4.18 1.66 12.00
CA GLN A 458 3.66 2.89 11.37
C GLN A 458 2.20 2.82 10.89
N GLY A 459 1.54 1.65 10.99
CA GLY A 459 0.11 1.49 10.70
C GLY A 459 -0.27 1.41 9.22
N ILE A 460 0.68 1.57 8.29
CA ILE A 460 0.50 1.49 6.83
C ILE A 460 1.44 0.41 6.29
N TYR A 461 0.88 -0.63 5.64
CA TYR A 461 1.61 -1.88 5.35
C TYR A 461 1.61 -2.29 3.88
N ASP A 462 0.81 -1.62 3.03
CA ASP A 462 0.63 -1.89 1.59
C ASP A 462 1.96 -1.97 0.80
N GLU A 463 3.02 -1.44 1.40
CA GLU A 463 4.33 -1.22 0.79
C GLU A 463 5.43 -2.08 1.39
N LEU A 464 5.11 -2.94 2.36
CA LEU A 464 6.06 -3.93 2.85
C LEU A 464 6.56 -4.83 1.72
N LEU A 465 5.70 -5.15 0.75
CA LEU A 465 6.09 -5.92 -0.42
C LEU A 465 7.15 -5.21 -1.28
N SER A 466 6.99 -3.90 -1.50
CA SER A 466 7.95 -3.12 -2.29
C SER A 466 9.30 -2.99 -1.56
N ASP A 467 9.28 -2.92 -0.22
CA ASP A 467 10.48 -2.96 0.62
C ASP A 467 11.19 -4.32 0.57
N MET A 468 10.45 -5.44 0.62
CA MET A 468 11.00 -6.79 0.47
C MET A 468 11.67 -6.93 -0.90
N GLN A 469 10.98 -6.51 -1.97
CA GLN A 469 11.52 -6.55 -3.33
C GLN A 469 12.78 -5.68 -3.47
N PHE A 470 12.78 -4.47 -2.89
CA PHE A 470 13.97 -3.62 -2.91
C PHE A 470 15.17 -4.33 -2.26
N CYS A 471 14.96 -4.99 -1.12
CA CYS A 471 16.01 -5.72 -0.43
C CYS A 471 16.51 -6.93 -1.23
N GLU A 472 15.62 -7.68 -1.89
CA GLU A 472 15.97 -8.79 -2.76
C GLU A 472 16.77 -8.35 -4.00
N GLU A 473 16.45 -7.19 -4.56
CA GLU A 473 17.09 -6.67 -5.77
C GLU A 473 18.42 -5.96 -5.48
N ASN A 474 18.51 -5.20 -4.39
CA ASN A 474 19.62 -4.27 -4.13
C ASN A 474 20.48 -4.66 -2.92
N LEU A 475 19.97 -5.50 -2.02
CA LEU A 475 20.61 -5.86 -0.75
C LEU A 475 20.68 -7.38 -0.55
N TYR A 476 20.62 -8.18 -1.62
CA TYR A 476 20.42 -9.63 -1.59
C TYR A 476 21.29 -10.35 -0.55
N GLY A 477 22.61 -10.09 -0.52
CA GLY A 477 23.53 -10.77 0.40
C GLY A 477 23.28 -10.49 1.87
N ALA A 478 22.98 -9.24 2.24
CA ALA A 478 22.60 -8.88 3.60
C ALA A 478 21.20 -9.40 3.93
N PHE A 479 20.25 -9.23 3.00
CA PHE A 479 18.86 -9.57 3.19
C PHE A 479 18.62 -11.08 3.33
N LYS A 480 19.21 -11.92 2.47
CA LYS A 480 19.11 -13.40 2.61
C LYS A 480 19.66 -13.91 3.93
N GLY A 481 20.62 -13.20 4.54
CA GLY A 481 21.09 -13.52 5.90
C GLY A 481 20.01 -13.37 6.98
N LEU A 482 19.00 -12.51 6.78
CA LEU A 482 17.84 -12.38 7.67
C LEU A 482 16.75 -13.43 7.39
N LEU A 483 16.84 -14.11 6.24
CA LEU A 483 15.89 -15.12 5.77
C LEU A 483 16.30 -16.56 6.10
N LEU A 484 17.38 -16.75 6.87
CA LEU A 484 17.87 -18.09 7.20
C LEU A 484 16.75 -18.95 7.78
N GLU A 485 16.52 -20.11 7.15
CA GLU A 485 15.56 -21.14 7.57
C GLU A 485 14.09 -20.73 7.45
N SER A 486 13.79 -19.66 6.70
CA SER A 486 12.41 -19.24 6.38
C SER A 486 11.58 -20.34 5.73
N SER A 487 12.22 -21.26 5.00
CA SER A 487 11.55 -22.40 4.36
C SER A 487 10.91 -23.37 5.37
N TYR A 488 11.27 -23.28 6.65
CA TYR A 488 10.76 -24.07 7.78
C TYR A 488 9.80 -23.28 8.67
N ILE A 489 9.39 -22.09 8.24
CA ILE A 489 8.28 -21.37 8.83
C ILE A 489 7.18 -21.35 7.77
N ASP A 490 5.98 -21.81 8.13
CA ASP A 490 4.83 -21.81 7.22
C ASP A 490 3.67 -21.02 7.82
N VAL A 491 2.87 -20.43 6.94
CA VAL A 491 1.61 -19.81 7.30
C VAL A 491 0.50 -20.74 6.83
N SER A 492 -0.42 -21.04 7.74
CA SER A 492 -1.65 -21.76 7.46
C SER A 492 -2.80 -20.78 7.59
N ILE A 493 -3.62 -20.71 6.54
CA ILE A 493 -4.73 -19.77 6.44
C ILE A 493 -5.96 -20.58 6.05
N GLU A 494 -6.99 -20.51 6.88
CA GLU A 494 -8.24 -21.24 6.69
C GLU A 494 -9.40 -20.27 6.87
N PRO A 495 -10.49 -20.38 6.08
CA PRO A 495 -11.69 -19.59 6.34
C PRO A 495 -12.24 -19.96 7.72
N GLU A 496 -12.68 -18.96 8.49
CA GLU A 496 -13.32 -19.22 9.77
C GLU A 496 -14.75 -19.70 9.54
N SER A 497 -14.97 -21.01 9.74
CA SER A 497 -16.31 -21.61 9.64
C SER A 497 -17.02 -21.52 10.99
N GLU A 498 -17.91 -20.54 11.17
CA GLU A 498 -18.96 -20.64 12.19
C GLU A 498 -19.99 -21.68 11.73
N TRP A 499 -20.33 -22.63 12.61
CA TRP A 499 -21.16 -23.80 12.33
C TRP A 499 -22.32 -23.66 11.31
N LEU A 500 -22.37 -24.66 10.42
CA LEU A 500 -23.48 -25.28 9.66
C LEU A 500 -24.44 -24.42 8.80
N PHE A 501 -24.55 -23.09 8.95
CA PHE A 501 -25.54 -22.33 8.14
C PHE A 501 -25.14 -20.92 7.70
N TRP A 502 -23.98 -20.38 8.13
CA TRP A 502 -23.53 -19.03 7.78
C TRP A 502 -21.99 -19.01 7.73
N ASP A 503 -21.40 -19.11 6.53
CA ASP A 503 -19.98 -18.82 6.37
C ASP A 503 -19.81 -17.29 6.47
N SER A 504 -19.04 -16.81 7.45
CA SER A 504 -18.40 -15.50 7.32
C SER A 504 -17.29 -15.64 6.30
N ASP A 505 -17.67 -15.62 5.01
CA ASP A 505 -16.80 -15.75 3.84
C ASP A 505 -15.70 -14.65 3.78
N ASP A 506 -15.69 -13.71 4.72
CA ASP A 506 -14.77 -12.59 4.87
C ASP A 506 -13.81 -12.71 6.08
N VAL A 507 -13.86 -13.79 6.86
CA VAL A 507 -12.97 -13.99 8.03
C VAL A 507 -12.06 -15.19 7.83
N MET A 508 -10.77 -15.01 8.11
CA MET A 508 -9.74 -16.04 7.98
C MET A 508 -9.02 -16.24 9.30
N ARG A 509 -8.82 -17.49 9.71
CA ARG A 509 -7.96 -17.85 10.82
C ARG A 509 -6.52 -18.03 10.33
N VAL A 510 -5.58 -17.41 11.04
CA VAL A 510 -4.15 -17.42 10.66
C VAL A 510 -3.36 -18.21 11.70
N ARG A 511 -2.55 -19.15 11.25
CA ARG A 511 -1.61 -19.90 12.10
C ARG A 511 -0.22 -19.87 11.52
N ILE A 512 0.79 -19.94 12.39
CA ILE A 512 2.19 -20.13 12.00
C ILE A 512 2.65 -21.49 12.50
N ASN A 513 3.18 -22.30 11.59
CA ASN A 513 3.84 -23.55 11.89
C ASN A 513 5.36 -23.35 11.90
N ASN A 514 5.98 -23.47 13.08
CA ASN A 514 7.42 -23.37 13.23
C ASN A 514 8.05 -24.76 13.17
N ARG A 515 8.54 -25.16 11.99
CA ARG A 515 9.29 -26.40 11.76
C ARG A 515 10.80 -26.23 11.96
N SER A 516 11.26 -25.05 12.39
CA SER A 516 12.65 -24.82 12.77
C SER A 516 12.92 -25.28 14.20
N ASP A 517 14.19 -25.39 14.57
CA ASP A 517 14.64 -25.72 15.94
C ASP A 517 14.86 -24.48 16.82
N LEU A 518 14.37 -23.33 16.38
CA LEU A 518 14.54 -22.04 17.04
C LEU A 518 13.19 -21.52 17.56
N ASP A 519 13.23 -20.91 18.74
CA ASP A 519 12.08 -20.18 19.26
C ASP A 519 12.00 -18.83 18.55
N LEU A 520 10.82 -18.49 18.03
CA LEU A 520 10.58 -17.21 17.35
C LEU A 520 9.97 -16.23 18.35
N GLU A 521 10.67 -15.13 18.63
CA GLU A 521 10.23 -14.12 19.59
C GLU A 521 9.56 -12.92 18.91
N ASN A 522 8.53 -12.37 19.55
CA ASN A 522 7.76 -11.18 19.14
C ASN A 522 7.28 -11.21 17.68
N VAL A 523 6.70 -12.34 17.28
CA VAL A 523 6.29 -12.62 15.90
C VAL A 523 5.07 -11.79 15.51
N ARG A 524 5.28 -10.92 14.53
CA ARG A 524 4.24 -10.12 13.87
C ARG A 524 4.09 -10.62 12.45
N VAL A 525 2.85 -10.82 12.02
CA VAL A 525 2.56 -11.34 10.69
C VAL A 525 1.75 -10.32 9.88
N PHE A 526 2.13 -10.17 8.62
CA PHE A 526 1.44 -9.35 7.64
C PHE A 526 1.05 -10.25 6.46
N LEU A 527 -0.25 -10.41 6.23
CA LEU A 527 -0.76 -11.16 5.10
C LEU A 527 -0.69 -10.29 3.84
N CYS A 528 -0.12 -10.81 2.77
CA CYS A 528 -0.15 -10.24 1.43
C CYS A 528 -1.14 -11.05 0.59
N ILE A 529 -2.32 -10.50 0.34
CA ILE A 529 -3.46 -11.19 -0.30
C ILE A 529 -3.64 -10.64 -1.71
N HIS A 530 -3.72 -11.54 -2.71
CA HIS A 530 -3.98 -11.19 -4.10
C HIS A 530 -5.36 -11.70 -4.52
N TYR A 531 -6.24 -10.79 -4.95
CA TYR A 531 -7.60 -11.10 -5.38
C TYR A 531 -7.72 -11.32 -6.90
N THR A 532 -8.86 -11.85 -7.36
CA THR A 532 -9.14 -12.14 -8.78
C THR A 532 -9.08 -10.94 -9.73
N ASP A 533 -9.30 -9.72 -9.23
CA ASP A 533 -9.31 -8.46 -9.97
C ASP A 533 -8.06 -7.60 -9.76
N MET A 534 -7.06 -8.13 -9.06
CA MET A 534 -5.79 -7.47 -8.86
C MET A 534 -4.81 -7.74 -10.02
N TYR A 535 -3.93 -6.78 -10.27
CA TYR A 535 -2.80 -6.98 -11.19
C TYR A 535 -1.78 -7.91 -10.55
N LYS A 536 -1.08 -8.70 -11.37
CA LYS A 536 -0.19 -9.81 -10.95
C LYS A 536 0.73 -9.55 -9.74
N ASP A 537 1.21 -8.32 -9.59
CA ASP A 537 2.20 -7.91 -8.57
C ASP A 537 1.58 -6.95 -7.53
N GLU A 538 0.26 -6.86 -7.47
CA GLU A 538 -0.53 -6.07 -6.52
C GLU A 538 -1.03 -6.98 -5.39
N TYR A 539 -0.95 -6.49 -4.15
CA TYR A 539 -1.41 -7.23 -2.97
C TYR A 539 -2.07 -6.26 -2.00
N ASP A 540 -3.13 -6.71 -1.35
CA ASP A 540 -3.67 -6.10 -0.14
C ASP A 540 -2.86 -6.61 1.05
N VAL A 541 -2.35 -5.71 1.89
CA VAL A 541 -1.48 -6.08 3.01
C VAL A 541 -2.18 -5.82 4.34
N ILE A 542 -2.53 -6.90 5.03
CA ILE A 542 -3.27 -6.84 6.30
C ILE A 542 -2.37 -7.34 7.43
N LYS A 543 -2.17 -6.49 8.45
CA LYS A 543 -1.51 -6.91 9.69
C LYS A 543 -2.45 -7.84 10.48
N VAL A 544 -1.93 -8.99 10.87
CA VAL A 544 -2.62 -9.92 11.78
C VAL A 544 -2.70 -9.29 13.18
N PRO A 545 -3.90 -9.23 13.81
CA PRO A 545 -4.09 -8.49 15.06
C PRO A 545 -3.22 -8.99 16.22
N HIS A 546 -3.11 -10.31 16.37
CA HIS A 546 -2.34 -10.90 17.45
C HIS A 546 -0.84 -10.94 17.11
N THR A 547 -0.03 -10.40 18.03
CA THR A 547 1.43 -10.59 18.02
C THR A 547 1.75 -11.71 18.99
N ALA A 548 2.37 -12.79 18.50
CA ALA A 548 2.78 -13.88 19.36
C ALA A 548 4.11 -13.53 20.04
N ASN A 549 4.12 -13.51 21.37
CA ASN A 549 5.34 -13.22 22.13
C ASN A 549 6.43 -14.28 21.85
N ILE A 550 6.05 -15.55 21.82
CA ILE A 550 6.95 -16.67 21.52
C ILE A 550 6.17 -17.72 20.73
N ILE A 551 6.75 -18.17 19.61
CA ILE A 551 6.35 -19.40 18.92
C ILE A 551 7.49 -20.40 19.11
N ALA A 552 7.27 -21.37 20.00
CA ALA A 552 8.30 -22.36 20.33
C ALA A 552 8.67 -23.21 19.10
N LYS A 553 9.90 -23.71 19.08
CA LYS A 553 10.35 -24.66 18.07
C LYS A 553 9.43 -25.88 17.95
N HIS A 554 9.19 -26.34 16.73
CA HIS A 554 8.32 -27.49 16.42
C HIS A 554 6.88 -27.36 16.92
N THR A 555 6.36 -26.12 17.02
CA THR A 555 4.98 -25.87 17.43
C THR A 555 4.22 -25.04 16.40
N THR A 556 2.90 -25.16 16.46
CA THR A 556 1.97 -24.31 15.71
C THR A 556 1.32 -23.31 16.66
N ALA A 557 1.37 -22.03 16.33
CA ALA A 557 0.69 -20.97 17.07
C ALA A 557 -0.51 -20.43 16.28
N ASP A 558 -1.64 -20.24 16.97
CA ASP A 558 -2.80 -19.53 16.45
C ASP A 558 -2.58 -18.02 16.64
N LEU A 559 -2.65 -17.26 15.53
CA LEU A 559 -2.44 -15.82 15.49
C LEU A 559 -3.76 -15.05 15.36
N ASP A 560 -4.88 -15.67 15.72
CA ASP A 560 -6.21 -15.07 15.69
C ASP A 560 -6.75 -14.90 14.26
N THR A 561 -7.93 -14.29 14.16
CA THR A 561 -8.65 -14.15 12.90
C THR A 561 -8.50 -12.76 12.30
N VAL A 562 -8.58 -12.71 10.98
CA VAL A 562 -8.41 -11.53 10.16
C VAL A 562 -9.63 -11.38 9.27
N THR A 563 -10.29 -10.23 9.38
CA THR A 563 -11.37 -9.85 8.46
C THR A 563 -10.77 -9.21 7.21
N LEU A 564 -11.20 -9.68 6.03
CA LEU A 564 -10.85 -9.10 4.74
C LEU A 564 -11.37 -7.67 4.67
N ARG A 565 -10.48 -6.73 4.31
CA ARG A 565 -10.82 -5.30 4.20
C ARG A 565 -11.13 -4.89 2.77
N TYR A 566 -10.75 -5.70 1.79
CA TYR A 566 -10.95 -5.39 0.39
C TYR A 566 -12.45 -5.40 0.03
N PRO A 567 -13.02 -4.27 -0.43
CA PRO A 567 -14.46 -4.13 -0.61
C PRO A 567 -15.05 -5.19 -1.54
N GLY A 568 -16.08 -5.89 -1.05
CA GLY A 568 -16.85 -6.85 -1.85
C GLY A 568 -16.12 -8.15 -2.19
N LYS A 569 -14.98 -8.44 -1.54
CA LYS A 569 -14.22 -9.68 -1.72
C LYS A 569 -14.40 -10.64 -0.57
N THR A 570 -14.36 -11.91 -0.92
CA THR A 570 -14.45 -13.05 0.00
C THR A 570 -13.21 -13.92 -0.11
N TYR A 571 -13.08 -14.90 0.78
CA TYR A 571 -12.04 -15.91 0.74
C TYR A 571 -11.96 -16.63 -0.61
N LYS A 572 -13.11 -16.83 -1.27
CA LYS A 572 -13.20 -17.50 -2.59
C LYS A 572 -12.61 -16.66 -3.72
N ASP A 573 -12.48 -15.35 -3.53
CA ASP A 573 -11.89 -14.43 -4.51
C ASP A 573 -10.36 -14.34 -4.38
N ILE A 574 -9.77 -15.03 -3.40
CA ILE A 574 -8.33 -15.03 -3.20
C ILE A 574 -7.67 -15.99 -4.18
N THR A 575 -6.71 -15.48 -4.93
CA THR A 575 -5.93 -16.25 -5.91
C THR A 575 -4.56 -16.66 -5.38
N ARG A 576 -3.98 -15.87 -4.46
CA ARG A 576 -2.70 -16.15 -3.81
C ARG A 576 -2.65 -15.45 -2.46
N ILE A 577 -2.06 -16.12 -1.47
CA ILE A 577 -1.68 -15.51 -0.21
C ILE A 577 -0.21 -15.80 0.07
N ARG A 578 0.48 -14.78 0.57
CA ARG A 578 1.78 -14.91 1.21
C ARG A 578 1.72 -14.21 2.56
N ALA A 579 2.72 -14.42 3.39
CA ALA A 579 2.89 -13.62 4.60
C ALA A 579 4.33 -13.11 4.73
N ILE A 580 4.46 -11.96 5.38
CA ILE A 580 5.73 -11.47 5.90
C ILE A 580 5.68 -11.62 7.41
N ALA A 581 6.58 -12.40 7.98
CA ALA A 581 6.76 -12.46 9.43
C ALA A 581 7.96 -11.61 9.85
N MET A 582 7.78 -10.84 10.93
CA MET A 582 8.82 -10.06 11.57
C MET A 582 8.98 -10.54 13.00
N THR A 583 10.20 -10.89 13.39
CA THR A 583 10.59 -11.28 14.76
C THR A 583 11.52 -10.22 15.35
N ASP A 584 12.08 -10.48 16.53
CA ASP A 584 13.12 -9.63 17.12
C ASP A 584 14.45 -9.61 16.34
N ASP A 585 14.71 -10.60 15.50
CA ASP A 585 15.99 -10.77 14.81
C ASP A 585 15.87 -11.05 13.30
N ARG A 586 14.65 -11.27 12.77
CA ARG A 586 14.42 -11.72 11.39
C ARG A 586 13.24 -11.03 10.74
N ILE A 587 13.32 -10.92 9.42
CA ILE A 587 12.20 -10.63 8.54
C ILE A 587 12.17 -11.73 7.50
N CYS A 588 11.07 -12.48 7.41
CA CYS A 588 10.96 -13.59 6.48
C CYS A 588 9.66 -13.63 5.68
N TRP A 589 9.81 -14.05 4.42
CA TRP A 589 8.69 -14.61 3.68
C TRP A 589 8.24 -15.88 4.38
N VAL A 590 6.96 -15.92 4.72
CA VAL A 590 6.29 -17.09 5.22
C VAL A 590 5.21 -17.45 4.21
N ASP A 591 5.46 -18.53 3.50
CA ASP A 591 4.59 -19.01 2.45
C ASP A 591 3.91 -20.32 2.88
N ASP A 592 2.71 -20.56 2.34
CA ASP A 592 2.04 -21.86 2.46
C ASP A 592 2.84 -22.96 1.73
N VAL A 593 2.71 -24.19 2.18
CA VAL A 593 3.42 -25.35 1.63
C VAL A 593 3.10 -25.56 0.14
N ASN A 594 1.84 -25.38 -0.27
CA ASN A 594 1.44 -25.53 -1.68
C ASN A 594 2.05 -24.44 -2.56
N TYR A 595 2.17 -23.22 -2.02
CA TYR A 595 2.85 -22.14 -2.72
C TYR A 595 4.33 -22.46 -2.94
N LYS A 596 5.05 -22.97 -1.92
CA LYS A 596 6.47 -23.36 -2.02
C LYS A 596 6.67 -24.42 -3.11
N GLN A 597 5.82 -25.43 -3.17
CA GLN A 597 5.84 -26.48 -4.21
C GLN A 597 5.58 -25.90 -5.61
N SER A 598 4.53 -25.08 -5.76
CA SER A 598 4.19 -24.43 -7.03
C SER A 598 5.33 -23.51 -7.52
N HIS A 599 5.98 -22.80 -6.60
CA HIS A 599 7.12 -21.96 -6.88
C HIS A 599 8.33 -22.78 -7.37
N ALA A 600 8.64 -23.91 -6.72
CA ALA A 600 9.69 -24.83 -7.18
C ALA A 600 9.43 -25.38 -8.60
N LEU A 601 8.19 -25.73 -8.93
CA LEU A 601 7.79 -26.16 -10.28
C LEU A 601 7.96 -25.06 -11.33
N SER A 602 7.64 -23.81 -10.98
CA SER A 602 7.82 -22.67 -11.89
C SER A 602 9.30 -22.47 -12.25
N PHE A 603 10.21 -22.78 -11.32
CA PHE A 603 11.65 -22.71 -11.53
C PHE A 603 12.13 -23.76 -12.55
N LEU A 604 11.67 -25.01 -12.43
CA LEU A 604 11.96 -26.10 -13.39
C LEU A 604 11.57 -25.75 -14.83
N ARG A 605 10.45 -25.04 -15.00
CA ARG A 605 9.90 -24.68 -16.31
C ARG A 605 10.59 -23.46 -16.95
N GLY A 606 11.74 -23.04 -16.43
CA GLY A 606 12.53 -21.91 -16.95
C GLY A 606 12.06 -20.54 -16.46
N GLY A 607 11.45 -20.48 -15.27
CA GLY A 607 10.84 -19.27 -14.70
C GLY A 607 11.79 -18.11 -14.38
N GLN A 608 13.11 -18.27 -14.50
CA GLN A 608 14.09 -17.21 -14.26
C GLN A 608 14.27 -16.26 -15.47
N ARG A 609 13.18 -15.71 -16.02
CA ARG A 609 13.28 -14.70 -17.08
C ARG A 609 13.33 -13.25 -16.60
N ASP A 610 13.12 -12.99 -15.31
CA ASP A 610 12.90 -11.63 -14.80
C ASP A 610 13.90 -11.12 -13.74
N ALA A 611 14.91 -11.92 -13.34
CA ALA A 611 15.95 -11.45 -12.41
C ALA A 611 16.87 -10.43 -13.09
N SER A 612 17.11 -9.28 -12.44
CA SER A 612 18.05 -8.28 -12.96
C SER A 612 19.48 -8.83 -12.96
N ALA A 613 20.34 -8.37 -13.88
CA ALA A 613 21.74 -8.81 -13.94
C ALA A 613 22.51 -8.59 -12.62
N LEU A 614 22.16 -7.53 -11.88
CA LEU A 614 22.70 -7.22 -10.55
C LEU A 614 22.28 -8.27 -9.51
N GLN A 615 21.00 -8.64 -9.51
CA GLN A 615 20.47 -9.66 -8.61
C GLN A 615 21.11 -11.03 -8.88
N ALA A 616 21.30 -11.39 -10.15
CA ALA A 616 21.99 -12.63 -10.52
C ALA A 616 23.45 -12.65 -10.01
N GLN A 617 24.17 -11.54 -10.14
CA GLN A 617 25.54 -11.42 -9.63
C GLN A 617 25.62 -11.51 -8.10
N ALA A 618 24.78 -10.75 -7.39
CA ALA A 618 24.74 -10.79 -5.93
C ALA A 618 24.35 -12.17 -5.39
N ARG A 619 23.49 -12.87 -6.13
CA ARG A 619 23.09 -14.25 -5.84
C ARG A 619 24.23 -15.24 -6.02
N GLU A 620 24.98 -15.16 -7.11
CA GLU A 620 26.18 -15.99 -7.30
C GLU A 620 27.22 -15.75 -6.20
N GLU A 621 27.42 -14.50 -5.81
CA GLU A 621 28.36 -14.14 -4.73
C GLU A 621 27.91 -14.71 -3.36
N TYR A 622 26.62 -14.62 -3.05
CA TYR A 622 26.04 -15.24 -1.85
C TYR A 622 26.26 -16.77 -1.85
N LEU A 623 25.89 -17.46 -2.94
CA LEU A 623 26.07 -18.91 -3.06
C LEU A 623 27.55 -19.31 -2.89
N ARG A 624 28.46 -18.52 -3.45
CA ARG A 624 29.90 -18.75 -3.30
C ARG A 624 30.38 -18.54 -1.87
N THR A 625 29.92 -17.49 -1.19
CA THR A 625 30.28 -17.14 0.19
C THR A 625 29.92 -18.25 1.17
N TYR A 626 28.72 -18.82 1.02
CA TYR A 626 28.23 -19.90 1.88
C TYR A 626 28.56 -21.31 1.33
N SER A 627 29.34 -21.42 0.25
CA SER A 627 29.67 -22.69 -0.39
C SER A 627 28.45 -23.51 -0.85
N LEU A 628 27.38 -22.82 -1.25
CA LEU A 628 26.12 -23.35 -1.77
C LEU A 628 26.12 -23.51 -3.30
N GLU A 629 27.29 -23.51 -3.94
CA GLU A 629 27.40 -23.71 -5.39
C GLU A 629 26.90 -25.11 -5.78
N PRO A 630 26.16 -25.28 -6.89
CA PRO A 630 25.53 -26.56 -7.23
C PRO A 630 26.46 -27.78 -7.18
N GLN A 631 27.71 -27.63 -7.64
CA GLN A 631 28.70 -28.72 -7.59
C GLN A 631 29.17 -29.08 -6.18
N LYS A 632 29.25 -28.11 -5.27
CA LYS A 632 29.59 -28.35 -3.85
C LYS A 632 28.41 -28.96 -3.10
N LEU A 633 27.20 -28.45 -3.34
CA LEU A 633 25.97 -29.02 -2.78
C LEU A 633 25.79 -30.47 -3.22
N ARG A 634 26.01 -30.79 -4.50
CA ARG A 634 25.99 -32.18 -5.00
C ARG A 634 26.90 -33.11 -4.18
N ARG A 635 28.15 -32.68 -3.91
CA ARG A 635 29.09 -33.48 -3.08
C ARG A 635 28.60 -33.63 -1.65
N THR A 636 28.11 -32.52 -1.08
CA THR A 636 27.55 -32.50 0.29
C THR A 636 26.35 -33.43 0.43
N LEU A 637 25.48 -33.48 -0.58
CA LEU A 637 24.33 -34.39 -0.65
C LEU A 637 24.78 -35.85 -0.79
N GLN A 638 25.75 -36.13 -1.66
CA GLN A 638 26.25 -37.49 -1.89
C GLN A 638 26.82 -38.12 -0.61
N GLU A 639 27.44 -37.32 0.26
CA GLU A 639 28.08 -37.76 1.49
C GLU A 639 27.17 -37.62 2.73
N GLY A 640 26.16 -36.75 2.67
CA GLY A 640 25.43 -36.29 3.85
C GLY A 640 23.97 -36.72 3.96
N ILE A 641 23.41 -37.40 2.96
CA ILE A 641 22.07 -38.01 3.07
C ILE A 641 22.18 -39.31 3.86
N THR A 642 21.43 -39.41 4.95
CA THR A 642 21.34 -40.62 5.78
C THR A 642 19.94 -41.19 5.68
N ILE A 643 19.83 -42.50 5.40
CA ILE A 643 18.56 -43.23 5.45
C ILE A 643 18.42 -43.84 6.83
N LEU A 644 17.36 -43.47 7.55
CA LEU A 644 17.12 -44.01 8.88
C LEU A 644 16.48 -45.41 8.78
N PRO A 645 16.91 -46.37 9.62
CA PRO A 645 16.38 -47.71 9.58
C PRO A 645 14.91 -47.72 10.05
N PRO A 646 14.08 -48.63 9.51
CA PRO A 646 12.70 -48.83 9.99
C PRO A 646 12.70 -49.38 11.43
N GLU A 647 11.59 -49.17 12.15
CA GLU A 647 11.41 -49.72 13.50
C GLU A 647 11.40 -51.27 13.47
N GLU A 648 10.84 -51.87 12.42
CA GLU A 648 10.94 -53.30 12.15
C GLU A 648 11.92 -53.60 11.01
N ASP A 649 12.85 -54.53 11.25
CA ASP A 649 13.77 -55.01 10.21
C ASP A 649 12.98 -55.78 9.12
N PRO A 650 13.00 -55.35 7.85
CA PRO A 650 12.25 -55.99 6.77
C PRO A 650 12.73 -57.42 6.46
N THR A 651 13.86 -57.85 7.04
CA THR A 651 14.43 -59.20 6.88
C THR A 651 14.19 -60.13 8.08
N ALA A 652 13.54 -59.66 9.14
CA ALA A 652 13.31 -60.46 10.35
C ALA A 652 12.17 -61.47 10.17
N ASP A 653 12.45 -62.75 10.48
CA ASP A 653 11.44 -63.81 10.58
C ASP A 653 10.47 -63.50 11.73
N ARG A 654 9.20 -63.26 11.42
CA ARG A 654 8.17 -62.88 12.39
C ARG A 654 7.72 -64.06 13.25
N SER A 655 7.81 -63.93 14.57
CA SER A 655 7.14 -64.82 15.52
C SER A 655 5.65 -64.52 15.58
N TRP A 656 4.83 -65.55 15.86
CA TRP A 656 3.38 -65.39 16.04
C TRP A 656 3.02 -64.39 17.17
N TRP A 657 3.89 -64.22 18.16
CA TRP A 657 3.72 -63.24 19.24
C TRP A 657 3.96 -61.80 18.77
N ASP A 658 4.90 -61.56 17.85
CA ASP A 658 5.18 -60.23 17.27
C ASP A 658 4.02 -59.75 16.38
N THR A 659 3.34 -60.70 15.75
CA THR A 659 2.13 -60.44 14.93
C THR A 659 0.90 -60.10 15.80
N PHE A 660 0.84 -60.63 17.03
CA PHE A 660 -0.23 -60.33 17.97
C PHE A 660 -0.04 -58.97 18.67
N LEU A 661 1.21 -58.56 18.93
CA LEU A 661 1.54 -57.26 19.53
C LEU A 661 1.39 -56.09 18.55
N SER A 662 1.65 -56.27 17.25
CA SER A 662 1.48 -55.22 16.23
C SER A 662 0.03 -54.79 15.98
N TRP A 663 -0.96 -55.56 16.48
CA TRP A 663 -2.37 -55.15 16.53
C TRP A 663 -2.66 -54.04 17.56
N PHE A 664 -1.75 -53.83 18.53
CA PHE A 664 -1.88 -52.81 19.57
C PHE A 664 -0.89 -51.63 19.40
N SER A 665 0.02 -51.72 18.44
CA SER A 665 0.94 -50.67 18.02
C SER A 665 1.38 -50.91 16.57
N SER A 666 0.99 -50.04 15.63
CA SER A 666 1.51 -50.10 14.27
C SER A 666 2.93 -49.50 14.25
N PRO A 667 3.98 -50.27 13.91
CA PRO A 667 5.34 -49.74 13.79
C PRO A 667 5.40 -48.72 12.65
N ASP A 668 6.06 -47.59 12.89
CA ASP A 668 6.22 -46.53 11.89
C ASP A 668 7.41 -46.85 10.97
N ASN A 669 7.11 -47.64 9.93
CA ASN A 669 8.04 -48.12 8.91
C ASN A 669 8.14 -47.20 7.67
N ASP A 670 7.60 -45.98 7.77
CA ASP A 670 7.70 -44.97 6.73
C ASP A 670 9.17 -44.62 6.44
N LEU A 671 9.46 -44.25 5.18
CA LEU A 671 10.79 -43.83 4.77
C LEU A 671 11.18 -42.54 5.51
N LYS A 672 12.22 -42.65 6.34
CA LYS A 672 12.80 -41.54 7.11
C LYS A 672 14.19 -41.20 6.57
N LEU A 673 14.42 -39.93 6.26
CA LEU A 673 15.69 -39.43 5.73
C LEU A 673 16.20 -38.27 6.57
N GLU A 674 17.52 -38.20 6.74
CA GLU A 674 18.21 -37.02 7.25
C GLU A 674 19.07 -36.41 6.14
N LEU A 675 18.96 -35.10 5.95
CA LEU A 675 19.75 -34.35 4.97
C LEU A 675 20.58 -33.25 5.63
N PRO A 676 21.66 -32.78 4.99
CA PRO A 676 22.46 -31.69 5.53
C PRO A 676 21.66 -30.38 5.69
N ARG A 677 21.68 -29.77 6.89
CA ARG A 677 20.97 -28.50 7.19
C ARG A 677 21.33 -27.33 6.28
N VAL A 678 22.52 -27.36 5.67
CA VAL A 678 22.96 -26.33 4.71
C VAL A 678 21.96 -26.12 3.55
N LEU A 679 21.16 -27.13 3.20
CA LEU A 679 20.09 -27.01 2.21
C LEU A 679 18.99 -26.03 2.62
N ALA A 680 18.76 -25.83 3.92
CA ALA A 680 17.75 -24.88 4.43
C ALA A 680 18.02 -23.43 3.99
N MET A 681 19.26 -23.12 3.58
CA MET A 681 19.64 -21.81 3.03
C MET A 681 19.25 -21.63 1.55
N THR A 682 18.66 -22.65 0.91
CA THR A 682 18.40 -22.69 -0.54
C THR A 682 16.93 -22.86 -0.90
N ASP A 683 16.04 -22.64 0.08
CA ASP A 683 14.59 -22.81 -0.02
C ASP A 683 14.18 -24.18 -0.61
N PRO A 684 14.55 -25.29 0.06
CA PRO A 684 14.46 -26.61 -0.53
C PRO A 684 13.03 -27.17 -0.51
N VAL A 685 12.65 -27.84 -1.59
CA VAL A 685 11.44 -28.67 -1.69
C VAL A 685 11.84 -30.10 -2.03
N PHE A 686 11.21 -31.07 -1.37
CA PHE A 686 11.56 -32.49 -1.47
C PHE A 686 10.38 -33.29 -2.00
N SER A 687 10.65 -34.26 -2.89
CA SER A 687 9.67 -35.20 -3.40
C SER A 687 10.34 -36.52 -3.76
N LEU A 688 9.68 -37.65 -3.49
CA LEU A 688 9.94 -38.88 -4.23
C LEU A 688 9.23 -38.76 -5.58
N HIS A 689 9.93 -39.10 -6.66
CA HIS A 689 9.47 -38.86 -8.04
C HIS A 689 9.32 -37.35 -8.38
N PRO A 690 9.29 -36.98 -9.67
CA PRO A 690 9.14 -35.57 -10.08
C PRO A 690 7.87 -34.93 -9.52
N LEU A 691 7.95 -33.69 -9.02
CA LEU A 691 6.83 -32.97 -8.41
C LEU A 691 5.66 -32.68 -9.37
N ASP A 692 5.87 -32.78 -10.69
CA ASP A 692 4.85 -32.66 -11.73
C ASP A 692 4.25 -34.00 -12.17
N SER A 693 4.66 -35.10 -11.54
CA SER A 693 4.13 -36.45 -11.75
C SER A 693 2.93 -36.72 -10.85
N ASP A 694 1.97 -37.52 -11.32
CA ASP A 694 0.89 -38.07 -10.50
C ASP A 694 1.41 -39.04 -9.41
N GLU A 695 2.65 -39.49 -9.54
CA GLU A 695 3.36 -40.37 -8.58
C GLU A 695 4.19 -39.58 -7.55
N ALA A 696 4.12 -38.24 -7.54
CA ALA A 696 4.88 -37.42 -6.61
C ALA A 696 4.46 -37.68 -5.15
N ILE A 697 5.41 -38.05 -4.30
CA ILE A 697 5.19 -38.24 -2.86
C ILE A 697 6.00 -37.19 -2.12
N THR A 698 5.31 -36.28 -1.42
CA THR A 698 5.95 -35.25 -0.58
C THR A 698 6.03 -35.73 0.87
N PRO A 699 7.00 -35.23 1.66
CA PRO A 699 7.14 -35.66 3.04
C PRO A 699 5.99 -35.17 3.93
N GLU A 700 5.47 -36.03 4.80
CA GLU A 700 4.51 -35.66 5.86
C GLU A 700 5.17 -34.85 6.97
N GLU A 701 6.41 -35.22 7.32
CA GLU A 701 7.23 -34.46 8.28
C GLU A 701 8.44 -33.90 7.58
N ASN A 702 8.72 -32.63 7.80
CA ASN A 702 9.89 -31.94 7.28
C ASN A 702 10.31 -30.87 8.30
N TYR A 703 11.34 -31.10 9.10
CA TYR A 703 11.72 -30.15 10.15
C TYR A 703 13.24 -30.11 10.36
N LEU A 704 13.72 -29.02 10.96
CA LEU A 704 15.13 -28.87 11.32
C LEU A 704 15.40 -29.49 12.69
N SER A 705 16.52 -30.17 12.85
CA SER A 705 16.98 -30.60 14.17
C SER A 705 18.50 -30.61 14.20
N GLY A 706 19.11 -29.71 14.98
CA GLY A 706 20.56 -29.66 15.10
C GLY A 706 21.25 -29.44 13.76
N THR A 707 21.98 -30.42 13.23
CA THR A 707 22.72 -30.29 11.96
C THR A 707 22.00 -30.86 10.74
N THR A 708 20.78 -31.36 10.91
CA THR A 708 20.06 -32.14 9.90
C THR A 708 18.66 -31.59 9.62
N ILE A 709 18.17 -31.89 8.41
CA ILE A 709 16.77 -31.79 8.00
C ILE A 709 16.20 -33.20 8.10
N HIS A 710 15.15 -33.38 8.88
CA HIS A 710 14.45 -34.65 9.01
C HIS A 710 13.26 -34.67 8.07
N LEU A 711 13.16 -35.73 7.26
CA LEU A 711 12.02 -36.00 6.39
C LEU A 711 11.38 -37.34 6.76
N ARG A 712 10.04 -37.42 6.83
CA ARG A 712 9.27 -38.66 6.84
C ARG A 712 8.32 -38.66 5.64
N PHE A 713 8.44 -39.65 4.76
CA PHE A 713 7.53 -39.82 3.63
C PHE A 713 6.46 -40.86 3.97
N PRO A 714 5.19 -40.65 3.59
CA PRO A 714 4.12 -41.62 3.78
C PRO A 714 4.23 -42.76 2.76
N TYR A 715 5.37 -43.44 2.78
CA TYR A 715 5.77 -44.45 1.83
C TYR A 715 6.62 -45.49 2.55
N VAL A 716 6.20 -46.75 2.45
CA VAL A 716 6.93 -47.88 3.02
C VAL A 716 7.73 -48.56 1.91
N PRO A 717 9.06 -48.37 1.86
CA PRO A 717 9.91 -48.95 0.81
C PRO A 717 10.08 -50.46 0.97
N ALA A 718 10.06 -51.19 -0.15
CA ALA A 718 10.41 -52.59 -0.18
C ALA A 718 11.94 -52.79 -0.24
N TYR A 719 12.41 -53.93 0.27
CA TYR A 719 13.84 -54.24 0.23
C TYR A 719 14.33 -54.37 -1.21
N GLY A 720 15.35 -53.59 -1.56
CA GLY A 720 15.92 -53.51 -2.90
C GLY A 720 15.33 -52.41 -3.78
N ASP A 721 14.39 -51.60 -3.26
CA ASP A 721 13.81 -50.50 -4.02
C ASP A 721 14.82 -49.41 -4.36
N HIS A 722 14.65 -48.85 -5.56
CA HIS A 722 15.33 -47.65 -6.02
C HIS A 722 14.39 -46.47 -5.87
N LEU A 723 14.75 -45.54 -4.99
CA LEU A 723 13.92 -44.41 -4.61
C LEU A 723 14.55 -43.13 -5.18
N PRO A 724 13.93 -42.52 -6.21
CA PRO A 724 14.43 -41.28 -6.78
C PRO A 724 13.96 -40.09 -5.93
N LEU A 725 14.86 -39.57 -5.09
CA LEU A 725 14.61 -38.36 -4.30
C LEU A 725 14.98 -37.12 -5.11
N TYR A 726 13.98 -36.31 -5.45
CA TYR A 726 14.13 -35.01 -6.06
C TYR A 726 14.27 -33.93 -4.97
N ILE A 727 15.34 -33.14 -5.08
CA ILE A 727 15.62 -32.00 -4.20
C ILE A 727 15.64 -30.75 -5.07
N TYR A 728 14.60 -29.94 -4.97
CA TYR A 728 14.48 -28.67 -5.67
C TYR A 728 15.05 -27.57 -4.80
N THR A 729 15.95 -26.77 -5.35
CA THR A 729 16.48 -25.57 -4.69
C THR A 729 16.27 -24.37 -5.60
N GLU A 730 16.45 -23.15 -5.09
CA GLU A 730 16.40 -21.98 -5.96
C GLU A 730 17.48 -21.99 -7.08
N SER A 731 18.55 -22.78 -6.97
CA SER A 731 19.73 -22.68 -7.87
C SER A 731 19.90 -23.85 -8.83
N ALA A 732 19.42 -25.04 -8.44
CA ALA A 732 19.53 -26.27 -9.19
C ALA A 732 18.54 -27.31 -8.67
N THR A 733 18.25 -28.32 -9.48
CA THR A 733 17.53 -29.51 -9.05
C THR A 733 18.49 -30.68 -8.96
N PHE A 734 18.42 -31.42 -7.85
CA PHE A 734 19.23 -32.60 -7.62
C PHE A 734 18.33 -33.84 -7.62
N LEU A 735 18.84 -34.93 -8.19
CA LEU A 735 18.25 -36.26 -8.12
C LEU A 735 19.21 -37.17 -7.35
N ALA A 736 18.79 -37.62 -6.18
CA ALA A 736 19.48 -38.63 -5.39
C ALA A 736 18.82 -40.00 -5.62
N ASP A 737 19.57 -40.95 -6.18
CA ASP A 737 19.13 -42.34 -6.34
C ASP A 737 19.49 -43.13 -5.08
N ILE A 738 18.48 -43.52 -4.32
CA ILE A 738 18.62 -44.22 -3.04
C ILE A 738 18.28 -45.69 -3.25
N LEU A 739 19.21 -46.58 -2.88
CA LEU A 739 18.94 -48.01 -2.80
C LEU A 739 18.56 -48.39 -1.38
N TYR A 740 17.31 -48.80 -1.19
CA TYR A 740 16.79 -49.16 0.12
C TYR A 740 17.11 -50.62 0.48
N ARG A 741 17.81 -50.83 1.59
CA ARG A 741 18.18 -52.15 2.14
C ARG A 741 18.10 -52.17 3.67
N GLY A 742 17.12 -51.49 4.25
CA GLY A 742 17.01 -51.33 5.70
C GLY A 742 18.25 -50.63 6.27
N LYS A 743 19.02 -51.30 7.13
CA LYS A 743 20.25 -50.74 7.75
C LYS A 743 21.40 -50.52 6.76
N ASP A 744 21.42 -51.25 5.65
CA ASP A 744 22.48 -51.15 4.62
C ASP A 744 22.05 -50.27 3.44
N SER A 745 21.03 -49.42 3.64
CA SER A 745 20.58 -48.47 2.62
C SER A 745 21.68 -47.46 2.29
N GLN A 746 21.82 -47.11 1.02
CA GLN A 746 22.87 -46.20 0.57
C GLN A 746 22.41 -45.31 -0.57
N VAL A 747 23.01 -44.13 -0.67
CA VAL A 747 22.85 -43.25 -1.84
C VAL A 747 23.82 -43.70 -2.93
N LEU A 748 23.27 -44.18 -4.05
CA LEU A 748 24.05 -44.66 -5.19
C LEU A 748 24.69 -43.50 -5.96
N SER A 749 23.91 -42.46 -6.22
CA SER A 749 24.38 -41.28 -6.94
C SER A 749 23.51 -40.05 -6.66
N VAL A 750 24.12 -38.88 -6.76
CA VAL A 750 23.45 -37.59 -6.81
C VAL A 750 23.83 -36.90 -8.12
N THR A 751 22.84 -36.60 -8.95
CA THR A 751 22.99 -35.89 -10.22
C THR A 751 22.34 -34.51 -10.14
N ILE A 752 22.86 -33.56 -10.93
CA ILE A 752 22.25 -32.25 -11.13
C ILE A 752 21.47 -32.34 -12.44
N LEU A 753 20.20 -31.95 -12.43
CA LEU A 753 19.30 -32.00 -13.58
C LEU A 753 19.32 -30.70 -14.39
#